data_AF-A0A8H8A2L3-F1
#
_entry.id   AF-A0A8H8A2L3-F1
#
_cell.length_a   1.000
_cell.length_b   1.000
_cell.length_c   1.000
_cell.angle_alpha   90.00
_cell.angle_beta   90.00
_cell.angle_gamma   90.00
#
_symmetry.space_group_name_H-M   'P 1'
#
loop_
_entity.id
_entity.type
_entity.pdbx_description
1 polymer ?
#
loop_
_entity_poly.entity_id
_entity_poly.type
_entity_poly.pdbx_seq_one_letter_code
_entity_poly.pdbx_strand_id
1 'polypeptide(L)'
;MKYDYLWKDDRSETVNKFLTGNPTIADFEAEINKYEYIEREIQEIPNSTQIGLLMISAEPLKLALTQETKDWKLEYGQKLNSKVKKDMEELIEYMDSKTVKLARKISDIDDLRLAVTTLSEIREAEVDIDMKVAPIEEAYQLLTKHGVTVTKEETEMVDSLRYSWKKLKQLVIDVQSNLSLIQPKFKADLICSVQKFAEDVVAFTAEYTDNGPMVSNIQPKTASERLNVFQRSFDELNRKWETYSAGEELFSLPVTPFPTLVKIKKELKLLQNLYSLYNDVLEKRNAYYEMLWSDMDLNRINVEMADFQTKIKKLPKAIKDWDAFIELKKIVDNLSGVVPLLEMMSNKAIQTRHWDQIMKITKTQFNLDPEMFYLRNVLDAPLLDNLEELEDICISAVKEADIETKLKAVVMEWEDRIFVFAAFKNRGNLVLKPSSTSEIISMMEDSLMTLASLMSNRYNAPFKPEIQTWVHNLSTASEVIENWLGVQNLWIYLEAVFVGGDIAKQMPKEAKRFQNIDKSWCKIMQSANEHPNVIACCVTDETIRNLLPHMTEQLELCQKSLSGYLEAKRAVFPRFSFVSDPALLEILGQASDSHTIQAHLKSVFDNIDKVQFHEKEYDKILGMESSEGEQVQLSKPMMAQGNVELWLGVLLKAMQATVNDIIRESVSRMNDMPLQKFLDEYPAQIGLLGLQIGWTTMSEEAIIASKQDKKRMAATLQRITDILNTLIEVTTRELTKMDRVKYETLITIQVHHRDVFEKLVKAHVKSADDFEWLKQMRFYWRETKDACIVSITNFDFRYQCEYLGCTDRLVITPLTDRCYITLAQAMGMSLGGSPAGPAGTGKTESVKDLGKNLGKWVVVFNCSDQMDYRGLGRIYKGLAQSGAWGCFDEFNRIELPVLSVAAQQIGCVFSAKKERKATFVFTDGETVELNPEVG
;
A
#
# COMPACT_ATOMS: atom_id res chain seq x y z
N MET A 1 14.31 -46.62 46.06
CA MET A 1 13.74 -47.31 44.87
C MET A 1 14.81 -48.27 44.33
N LYS A 2 15.05 -49.40 45.04
CA LYS A 2 16.14 -50.36 44.74
C LYS A 2 15.77 -51.35 43.62
N TYR A 3 14.48 -51.69 43.50
CA TYR A 3 13.97 -52.72 42.59
C TYR A 3 13.20 -52.16 41.40
N ASP A 4 13.16 -50.83 41.25
CA ASP A 4 12.33 -50.13 40.28
C ASP A 4 12.57 -50.50 38.82
N TYR A 5 13.80 -50.86 38.48
CA TYR A 5 14.15 -51.26 37.12
C TYR A 5 13.46 -52.57 36.70
N LEU A 6 13.05 -53.43 37.64
CA LEU A 6 12.38 -54.69 37.32
C LEU A 6 11.04 -54.51 36.60
N TRP A 7 10.38 -53.35 36.76
CA TRP A 7 9.10 -53.05 36.11
C TRP A 7 9.10 -51.76 35.27
N LYS A 8 10.11 -50.88 35.42
CA LYS A 8 10.26 -49.68 34.59
C LYS A 8 10.96 -49.97 33.26
N ASP A 9 11.88 -50.92 33.25
CA ASP A 9 12.64 -51.24 32.06
C ASP A 9 11.90 -52.34 31.28
N ASP A 10 11.81 -52.17 29.96
CA ASP A 10 11.24 -53.19 29.10
C ASP A 10 12.16 -54.42 29.05
N ARG A 11 11.60 -55.57 29.44
CA ARG A 11 12.29 -56.87 29.47
C ARG A 11 12.97 -57.18 28.14
N SER A 12 12.19 -57.17 27.06
CA SER A 12 12.67 -57.55 25.74
C SER A 12 13.69 -56.55 25.20
N GLU A 13 13.51 -55.25 25.41
CA GLU A 13 14.47 -54.23 24.97
C GLU A 13 15.82 -54.36 25.68
N THR A 14 15.80 -54.64 26.98
CA THR A 14 17.02 -54.78 27.79
C THR A 14 17.79 -56.05 27.44
N VAL A 15 17.09 -57.19 27.27
CA VAL A 15 17.72 -58.42 26.79
C VAL A 15 18.24 -58.26 25.36
N ASN A 16 17.52 -57.55 24.48
CA ASN A 16 18.00 -57.26 23.13
C ASN A 16 19.26 -56.37 23.13
N LYS A 17 19.35 -55.37 24.03
CA LYS A 17 20.58 -54.59 24.22
C LYS A 17 21.74 -55.47 24.69
N PHE A 18 21.50 -56.39 25.61
CA PHE A 18 22.51 -57.36 26.03
C PHE A 18 23.00 -58.23 24.86
N LEU A 19 22.08 -58.68 23.99
CA LEU A 19 22.43 -59.46 22.80
C LEU A 19 23.34 -58.71 21.81
N THR A 20 23.23 -57.37 21.71
CA THR A 20 24.13 -56.58 20.84
C THR A 20 25.60 -56.65 21.25
N GLY A 21 25.90 -57.01 22.50
CA GLY A 21 27.27 -57.16 23.01
C GLY A 21 27.96 -58.48 22.68
N ASN A 22 27.33 -59.38 21.92
CA ASN A 22 27.80 -60.75 21.67
C ASN A 22 28.20 -61.52 22.95
N PRO A 23 27.28 -61.64 23.93
CA PRO A 23 27.57 -62.26 25.21
C PRO A 23 27.90 -63.75 25.07
N THR A 24 28.84 -64.21 25.90
CA THR A 24 29.24 -65.62 26.03
C THR A 24 28.21 -66.39 26.86
N ILE A 25 28.25 -67.73 26.79
CA ILE A 25 27.36 -68.58 27.61
C ILE A 25 27.55 -68.30 29.11
N ALA A 26 28.78 -67.99 29.54
CA ALA A 26 29.09 -67.60 30.91
C ALA A 26 28.44 -66.25 31.31
N ASP A 27 28.31 -65.30 30.39
CA ASP A 27 27.65 -64.02 30.65
C ASP A 27 26.13 -64.21 30.81
N PHE A 28 25.53 -65.12 30.04
CA PHE A 28 24.13 -65.51 30.24
C PHE A 28 23.92 -66.20 31.60
N GLU A 29 24.83 -67.10 32.00
CA GLU A 29 24.78 -67.73 33.33
C GLU A 29 24.88 -66.68 34.44
N ALA A 30 25.74 -65.68 34.28
CA ALA A 30 25.93 -64.61 35.26
C ALA A 30 24.65 -63.75 35.44
N GLU A 31 24.00 -63.34 34.36
CA GLU A 31 22.75 -62.56 34.44
C GLU A 31 21.58 -63.40 34.99
N ILE A 32 21.47 -64.69 34.62
CA ILE A 32 20.45 -65.59 35.19
C ILE A 32 20.67 -65.74 36.71
N ASN A 33 21.91 -65.97 37.14
CA ASN A 33 22.26 -66.09 38.57
C ASN A 33 22.01 -64.80 39.35
N LYS A 34 22.22 -63.63 38.74
CA LYS A 34 21.93 -62.32 39.35
C LYS A 34 20.43 -62.16 39.65
N TYR A 35 19.54 -62.48 38.71
CA TYR A 35 18.11 -62.44 38.99
C TYR A 35 17.67 -63.52 39.98
N GLU A 36 18.33 -64.67 40.03
CA GLU A 36 18.09 -65.68 41.06
C GLU A 36 18.50 -65.20 42.45
N TYR A 37 19.60 -64.44 42.56
CA TYR A 37 20.01 -63.77 43.80
C TYR A 37 19.02 -62.69 44.24
N ILE A 38 18.55 -61.86 43.32
CA ILE A 38 17.54 -60.82 43.60
C ILE A 38 16.21 -61.45 44.03
N GLU A 39 15.82 -62.56 43.42
CA GLU A 39 14.63 -63.32 43.84
C GLU A 39 14.76 -63.78 45.31
N ARG A 40 15.93 -64.26 45.73
CA ARG A 40 16.20 -64.61 47.14
C ARG A 40 16.14 -63.37 48.06
N GLU A 41 16.75 -62.25 47.67
CA GLU A 41 16.66 -61.00 48.44
C GLU A 41 15.20 -60.53 48.63
N ILE A 42 14.36 -60.63 47.59
CA ILE A 42 12.93 -60.27 47.67
C ILE A 42 12.19 -61.23 48.60
N GLN A 43 12.52 -62.52 48.57
CA GLN A 43 11.93 -63.52 49.47
C GLN A 43 12.28 -63.29 50.95
N GLU A 44 13.41 -62.66 51.26
CA GLU A 44 13.80 -62.31 52.63
C GLU A 44 13.06 -61.09 53.20
N ILE A 45 12.40 -60.28 52.36
CA ILE A 45 11.62 -59.10 52.81
C ILE A 45 10.43 -59.57 53.66
N PRO A 46 10.22 -59.02 54.88
CA PRO A 46 9.09 -59.42 55.74
C PRO A 46 7.73 -59.05 55.10
N ASN A 47 6.76 -59.97 55.18
CA ASN A 47 5.45 -59.83 54.51
C ASN A 47 4.61 -58.67 55.07
N SER A 48 4.84 -58.25 56.32
CA SER A 48 4.14 -57.13 56.94
C SER A 48 5.07 -56.35 57.86
N THR A 49 5.03 -55.02 57.78
CA THR A 49 5.82 -54.14 58.66
C THR A 49 4.87 -53.19 59.41
N GLN A 50 5.05 -53.07 60.72
CA GLN A 50 4.26 -52.14 61.55
C GLN A 50 5.01 -50.81 61.70
N ILE A 51 4.37 -49.72 61.30
CA ILE A 51 4.88 -48.35 61.45
C ILE A 51 3.91 -47.58 62.36
N GLY A 52 4.27 -47.46 63.64
CA GLY A 52 3.40 -46.85 64.66
C GLY A 52 2.06 -47.58 64.79
N LEU A 53 0.96 -46.91 64.44
CA LEU A 53 -0.42 -47.42 64.50
C LEU A 53 -0.88 -48.10 63.19
N LEU A 54 -0.06 -48.13 62.14
CA LEU A 54 -0.40 -48.68 60.82
C LEU A 54 0.38 -49.98 60.56
N MET A 55 -0.30 -51.02 60.06
CA MET A 55 0.32 -52.25 59.56
C MET A 55 0.25 -52.27 58.03
N ILE A 56 1.41 -52.27 57.37
CA ILE A 56 1.50 -52.30 55.91
C ILE A 56 1.85 -53.73 55.48
N SER A 57 0.99 -54.35 54.67
CA SER A 57 1.29 -55.64 54.03
C SER A 57 2.05 -55.41 52.73
N ALA A 58 3.26 -55.96 52.65
CA ALA A 58 4.09 -55.99 51.45
C ALA A 58 3.92 -57.30 50.65
N GLU A 59 3.06 -58.21 51.11
CA GLU A 59 2.87 -59.54 50.50
C GLU A 59 2.46 -59.50 49.02
N PRO A 60 1.50 -58.67 48.57
CA PRO A 60 1.15 -58.58 47.15
C PRO A 60 2.33 -58.07 46.30
N LEU A 61 3.07 -57.10 46.83
CA LEU A 61 4.23 -56.51 46.15
C LEU A 61 5.39 -57.52 46.07
N LYS A 62 5.63 -58.28 47.13
CA LYS A 62 6.64 -59.34 47.17
C LYS A 62 6.34 -60.44 46.16
N LEU A 63 5.09 -60.88 46.05
CA LEU A 63 4.66 -61.85 45.05
C LEU A 63 4.85 -61.32 43.62
N ALA A 64 4.43 -60.07 43.37
CA ALA A 64 4.60 -59.44 42.06
C ALA A 64 6.08 -59.29 41.66
N LEU A 65 6.95 -58.84 42.58
CA LEU A 65 8.38 -58.72 42.33
C LEU A 65 9.05 -60.08 42.12
N THR A 66 8.66 -61.10 42.89
CA THR A 66 9.14 -62.47 42.70
C THR A 66 8.77 -63.01 41.31
N GLN A 67 7.53 -62.77 40.88
CA GLN A 67 7.07 -63.16 39.54
C GLN A 67 7.86 -62.44 38.47
N GLU A 68 8.08 -61.12 38.60
CA GLU A 68 8.87 -60.39 37.62
C GLU A 68 10.32 -60.90 37.55
N THR A 69 10.98 -61.19 38.67
CA THR A 69 12.34 -61.78 38.61
C THR A 69 12.38 -63.14 37.92
N LYS A 70 11.32 -63.96 38.05
CA LYS A 70 11.23 -65.25 37.32
C LYS A 70 11.04 -65.04 35.83
N ASP A 71 10.21 -64.08 35.47
CA ASP A 71 9.96 -63.67 34.10
C ASP A 71 11.23 -63.14 33.41
N TRP A 72 12.04 -62.32 34.12
CA TRP A 72 13.35 -61.87 33.64
C TRP A 72 14.32 -63.05 33.38
N LYS A 73 14.41 -64.01 34.31
CA LYS A 73 15.25 -65.22 34.11
C LYS A 73 14.77 -66.05 32.91
N LEU A 74 13.46 -66.22 32.76
CA LEU A 74 12.87 -66.99 31.68
C LEU A 74 13.15 -66.34 30.32
N GLU A 75 13.08 -65.00 30.22
CA GLU A 75 13.38 -64.26 29.00
C GLU A 75 14.85 -64.46 28.57
N TYR A 76 15.81 -64.31 29.50
CA TYR A 76 17.24 -64.58 29.20
C TYR A 76 17.46 -66.05 28.78
N GLY A 77 16.80 -66.99 29.44
CA GLY A 77 16.85 -68.41 29.10
C GLY A 77 16.26 -68.72 27.71
N GLN A 78 15.11 -68.16 27.38
CA GLN A 78 14.48 -68.33 26.06
C GLN A 78 15.32 -67.73 24.94
N LYS A 79 15.94 -66.57 25.17
CA LYS A 79 16.84 -65.95 24.18
C LYS A 79 18.11 -66.76 23.99
N LEU A 80 18.72 -67.28 25.05
CA LEU A 80 19.85 -68.22 24.94
C LEU A 80 19.45 -69.47 24.15
N ASN A 81 18.29 -70.08 24.45
CA ASN A 81 17.79 -71.24 23.71
C ASN A 81 17.62 -70.91 22.22
N SER A 82 17.00 -69.78 21.88
CA SER A 82 16.80 -69.38 20.48
C SER A 82 18.12 -69.21 19.70
N LYS A 83 19.15 -68.66 20.35
CA LYS A 83 20.47 -68.46 19.74
C LYS A 83 21.16 -69.81 19.47
N VAL A 84 21.22 -70.66 20.49
CA VAL A 84 21.93 -71.94 20.43
C VAL A 84 21.19 -72.95 19.54
N LYS A 85 19.84 -72.91 19.54
CA LYS A 85 19.01 -73.65 18.59
C LYS A 85 19.35 -73.29 17.15
N LYS A 86 19.44 -72.00 16.84
CA LYS A 86 19.79 -71.53 15.50
C LYS A 86 21.19 -72.01 15.09
N ASP A 87 22.18 -71.87 15.98
CA ASP A 87 23.55 -72.32 15.72
C ASP A 87 23.61 -73.85 15.49
N MET A 88 22.81 -74.62 16.22
CA MET A 88 22.67 -76.06 16.05
C MET A 88 22.00 -76.43 14.72
N GLU A 89 20.87 -75.80 14.37
CA GLU A 89 20.15 -76.03 13.12
C GLU A 89 21.03 -75.69 11.90
N GLU A 90 21.76 -74.56 11.94
CA GLU A 90 22.70 -74.16 10.89
C GLU A 90 23.83 -75.19 10.70
N LEU A 91 24.36 -75.76 11.80
CA LEU A 91 25.37 -76.81 11.72
C LEU A 91 24.82 -78.11 11.13
N ILE A 92 23.61 -78.51 11.52
CA ILE A 92 22.96 -79.72 10.98
C ILE A 92 22.68 -79.55 9.48
N GLU A 93 22.09 -78.42 9.08
CA GLU A 93 21.81 -78.13 7.67
C GLU A 93 23.10 -78.07 6.84
N TYR A 94 24.16 -77.47 7.39
CA TYR A 94 25.48 -77.48 6.75
C TYR A 94 25.98 -78.92 6.53
N MET A 95 25.98 -79.76 7.58
CA MET A 95 26.44 -81.14 7.49
C MET A 95 25.60 -81.96 6.50
N ASP A 96 24.28 -81.79 6.49
CA ASP A 96 23.38 -82.51 5.58
C ASP A 96 23.58 -82.07 4.13
N SER A 97 23.68 -80.76 3.89
CA SER A 97 23.94 -80.19 2.55
C SER A 97 25.25 -80.70 1.96
N LYS A 98 26.32 -80.74 2.78
CA LYS A 98 27.63 -81.27 2.37
C LYS A 98 27.59 -82.78 2.16
N THR A 99 26.87 -83.52 3.01
CA THR A 99 26.66 -84.96 2.86
C THR A 99 25.96 -85.29 1.54
N VAL A 100 24.89 -84.57 1.19
CA VAL A 100 24.16 -84.74 -0.08
C VAL A 100 25.05 -84.44 -1.29
N LYS A 101 25.84 -83.35 -1.22
CA LYS A 101 26.77 -82.98 -2.30
C LYS A 101 27.86 -84.03 -2.53
N LEU A 102 28.44 -84.58 -1.46
CA LEU A 102 29.46 -85.64 -1.55
C LEU A 102 28.89 -87.01 -1.92
N ALA A 103 27.63 -87.28 -1.58
CA ALA A 103 26.95 -88.53 -1.94
C ALA A 103 26.56 -88.59 -3.43
N ARG A 104 26.62 -87.47 -4.17
CA ARG A 104 26.33 -87.41 -5.60
C ARG A 104 27.35 -88.22 -6.40
N LYS A 105 26.87 -89.05 -7.33
CA LYS A 105 27.73 -89.84 -8.21
C LYS A 105 28.43 -88.94 -9.22
N ILE A 106 29.76 -89.04 -9.31
CA ILE A 106 30.58 -88.26 -10.24
C ILE A 106 30.43 -88.82 -11.65
N SER A 107 29.81 -88.06 -12.56
CA SER A 107 29.57 -88.47 -13.95
C SER A 107 30.22 -87.55 -14.99
N ASP A 108 30.37 -86.26 -14.68
CA ASP A 108 31.01 -85.25 -15.53
C ASP A 108 32.06 -84.41 -14.78
N ILE A 109 32.71 -83.49 -15.50
CA ILE A 109 33.77 -82.63 -14.97
C ILE A 109 33.21 -81.62 -13.94
N ASP A 110 31.94 -81.22 -14.08
CA ASP A 110 31.29 -80.31 -13.14
C ASP A 110 30.96 -81.01 -11.81
N ASP A 111 30.53 -82.27 -11.85
CA ASP A 111 30.39 -83.14 -10.68
C ASP A 111 31.74 -83.36 -9.98
N LEU A 112 32.80 -83.55 -10.76
CA LEU A 112 34.17 -83.72 -10.25
C LEU A 112 34.64 -82.45 -9.52
N ARG A 113 34.43 -81.29 -10.14
CA ARG A 113 34.74 -79.99 -9.55
C ARG A 113 33.94 -79.78 -8.27
N LEU A 114 32.64 -80.03 -8.29
CA LEU A 114 31.76 -79.87 -7.13
C LEU A 114 32.23 -80.74 -5.97
N ALA A 115 32.61 -82.00 -6.22
CA ALA A 115 33.14 -82.89 -5.19
C ALA A 115 34.47 -82.38 -4.61
N VAL A 116 35.43 -81.96 -5.45
CA VAL A 116 36.74 -81.45 -5.00
C VAL A 116 36.62 -80.14 -4.21
N THR A 117 35.81 -79.20 -4.69
CA THR A 117 35.54 -77.94 -3.96
C THR A 117 34.85 -78.22 -2.64
N THR A 118 33.84 -79.09 -2.62
CA THR A 118 33.12 -79.46 -1.39
C THR A 118 34.06 -80.13 -0.37
N LEU A 119 35.00 -80.98 -0.80
CA LEU A 119 36.02 -81.57 0.08
C LEU A 119 36.97 -80.52 0.67
N SER A 120 37.37 -79.51 -0.11
CA SER A 120 38.22 -78.41 0.37
C SER A 120 37.48 -77.56 1.41
N GLU A 121 36.23 -77.20 1.13
CA GLU A 121 35.39 -76.41 2.04
C GLU A 121 35.15 -77.13 3.38
N ILE A 122 34.92 -78.45 3.35
CA ILE A 122 34.76 -79.24 4.59
C ILE A 122 36.06 -79.26 5.39
N ARG A 123 37.22 -79.35 4.71
CA ARG A 123 38.53 -79.37 5.38
C ARG A 123 38.87 -78.04 6.05
N GLU A 124 38.53 -76.91 5.42
CA GLU A 124 38.72 -75.58 6.01
C GLU A 124 37.76 -75.36 7.19
N ALA A 125 36.51 -75.81 7.07
CA ALA A 125 35.50 -75.67 8.12
C ALA A 125 35.64 -76.70 9.27
N GLU A 126 36.52 -77.69 9.14
CA GLU A 126 36.60 -78.83 10.08
C GLU A 126 36.86 -78.38 11.52
N VAL A 127 37.83 -77.48 11.70
CA VAL A 127 38.24 -76.96 13.01
C VAL A 127 37.13 -76.12 13.64
N ASP A 128 36.49 -75.27 12.85
CA ASP A 128 35.43 -74.37 13.32
C ASP A 128 34.18 -75.14 13.74
N ILE A 129 33.82 -76.21 13.02
CA ILE A 129 32.67 -77.07 13.37
C ILE A 129 32.97 -77.82 14.67
N ASP A 130 34.17 -78.40 14.82
CA ASP A 130 34.56 -79.07 16.07
C ASP A 130 34.55 -78.12 17.28
N MET A 131 34.93 -76.84 17.10
CA MET A 131 34.89 -75.82 18.16
C MET A 131 33.47 -75.38 18.55
N LYS A 132 32.50 -75.44 17.63
CA LYS A 132 31.13 -74.98 17.88
C LYS A 132 30.22 -76.04 18.53
N VAL A 133 30.53 -77.32 18.36
CA VAL A 133 29.70 -78.42 18.90
C VAL A 133 29.69 -78.42 20.44
N ALA A 134 30.83 -78.24 21.10
CA ALA A 134 30.91 -78.31 22.56
C ALA A 134 30.15 -77.18 23.30
N PRO A 135 30.24 -75.90 22.91
CA PRO A 135 29.45 -74.82 23.51
C PRO A 135 27.93 -75.02 23.38
N ILE A 136 27.47 -75.64 22.30
CA ILE A 136 26.04 -75.96 22.11
C ILE A 136 25.59 -76.98 23.15
N GLU A 137 26.35 -78.06 23.36
CA GLU A 137 26.08 -79.04 24.41
C GLU A 137 26.05 -78.40 25.82
N GLU A 138 27.02 -77.53 26.12
CA GLU A 138 27.11 -76.82 27.42
C GLU A 138 25.93 -75.87 27.66
N ALA A 139 25.48 -75.14 26.64
CA ALA A 139 24.35 -74.22 26.78
C ALA A 139 23.03 -74.95 27.03
N TYR A 140 22.77 -76.09 26.39
CA TYR A 140 21.56 -76.88 26.65
C TYR A 140 21.58 -77.55 28.04
N GLN A 141 22.76 -77.90 28.56
CA GLN A 141 22.91 -78.34 29.96
C GLN A 141 22.55 -77.21 30.94
N LEU A 142 22.98 -75.97 30.65
CA LEU A 142 22.67 -74.79 31.46
C LEU A 142 21.17 -74.46 31.45
N LEU A 143 20.52 -74.50 30.28
CA LEU A 143 19.08 -74.26 30.14
C LEU A 143 18.26 -75.29 30.94
N THR A 144 18.69 -76.55 30.92
CA THR A 144 18.08 -77.63 31.70
C THR A 144 18.26 -77.41 33.21
N LYS A 145 19.46 -77.01 33.65
CA LYS A 145 19.80 -76.73 35.06
C LYS A 145 18.94 -75.62 35.68
N HIS A 146 18.62 -74.57 34.92
CA HIS A 146 17.82 -73.42 35.40
C HIS A 146 16.32 -73.53 35.08
N GLY A 147 15.84 -74.71 34.66
CA GLY A 147 14.41 -75.00 34.54
C GLY A 147 13.71 -74.35 33.34
N VAL A 148 14.45 -73.96 32.30
CA VAL A 148 13.88 -73.46 31.04
C VAL A 148 13.35 -74.64 30.24
N THR A 149 12.10 -74.56 29.77
CA THR A 149 11.48 -75.64 28.99
C THR A 149 12.11 -75.75 27.60
N VAL A 150 12.86 -76.83 27.38
CA VAL A 150 13.43 -77.23 26.08
C VAL A 150 12.59 -78.37 25.51
N THR A 151 12.40 -78.39 24.19
CA THR A 151 11.61 -79.44 23.54
C THR A 151 12.39 -80.75 23.46
N LYS A 152 11.68 -81.89 23.42
CA LYS A 152 12.31 -83.21 23.31
C LYS A 152 13.10 -83.38 21.99
N GLU A 153 12.62 -82.76 20.92
CA GLU A 153 13.27 -82.76 19.60
C GLU A 153 14.63 -82.05 19.65
N GLU A 154 14.71 -80.88 20.30
CA GLU A 154 15.99 -80.16 20.48
C GLU A 154 17.01 -81.01 21.25
N THR A 155 16.57 -81.76 22.26
CA THR A 155 17.47 -82.62 23.05
C THR A 155 18.02 -83.78 22.21
N GLU A 156 17.16 -84.44 21.43
CA GLU A 156 17.57 -85.52 20.51
C GLU A 156 18.51 -85.02 19.40
N MET A 157 18.30 -83.79 18.91
CA MET A 157 19.17 -83.17 17.90
C MET A 157 20.58 -82.90 18.43
N VAL A 158 20.71 -82.34 19.65
CA VAL A 158 22.02 -82.12 20.29
C VAL A 158 22.77 -83.43 20.47
N ASP A 159 22.11 -84.48 20.98
CA ASP A 159 22.72 -85.79 21.18
C ASP A 159 23.19 -86.44 19.86
N SER A 160 22.49 -86.18 18.75
CA SER A 160 22.82 -86.71 17.43
C SER A 160 23.90 -85.91 16.68
N LEU A 161 24.14 -84.65 17.05
CA LEU A 161 24.99 -83.69 16.34
C LEU A 161 26.42 -84.24 16.12
N ARG A 162 27.00 -84.78 17.19
CA ARG A 162 28.36 -85.34 17.18
C ARG A 162 28.48 -86.61 16.33
N TYR A 163 27.40 -87.40 16.27
CA TYR A 163 27.34 -88.60 15.44
C TYR A 163 27.28 -88.26 13.94
N SER A 164 26.42 -87.30 13.56
CA SER A 164 26.29 -86.83 12.18
C SER A 164 27.61 -86.26 11.63
N TRP A 165 28.34 -85.49 12.44
CA TRP A 165 29.66 -84.97 12.05
C TRP A 165 30.68 -86.08 11.78
N LYS A 166 30.73 -87.10 12.66
CA LYS A 166 31.62 -88.26 12.48
C LYS A 166 31.28 -89.05 11.21
N LYS A 167 30.00 -89.18 10.87
CA LYS A 167 29.53 -89.84 9.64
C LYS A 167 29.96 -89.08 8.39
N LEU A 168 29.87 -87.74 8.39
CA LEU A 168 30.35 -86.91 7.28
C LEU A 168 31.87 -87.03 7.08
N LYS A 169 32.67 -87.02 8.17
CA LYS A 169 34.14 -87.24 8.06
C LYS A 169 34.48 -88.58 7.43
N GLN A 170 33.71 -89.63 7.71
CA GLN A 170 33.92 -90.94 7.05
C GLN A 170 33.60 -90.88 5.54
N LEU A 171 32.50 -90.23 5.15
CA LEU A 171 32.12 -90.07 3.74
C LEU A 171 33.17 -89.28 2.94
N VAL A 172 33.79 -88.25 3.55
CA VAL A 172 34.89 -87.48 2.96
C VAL A 172 36.05 -88.40 2.54
N ILE A 173 36.45 -89.32 3.42
CA ILE A 173 37.55 -90.27 3.16
C ILE A 173 37.21 -91.21 2.00
N ASP A 174 35.98 -91.71 1.95
CA ASP A 174 35.52 -92.63 0.91
C ASP A 174 35.48 -91.94 -0.47
N VAL A 175 34.97 -90.71 -0.54
CA VAL A 175 34.88 -89.93 -1.78
C VAL A 175 36.27 -89.51 -2.28
N GLN A 176 37.17 -89.13 -1.38
CA GLN A 176 38.55 -88.78 -1.73
C GLN A 176 39.32 -89.97 -2.33
N SER A 177 39.06 -91.18 -1.84
CA SER A 177 39.63 -92.41 -2.39
C SER A 177 39.10 -92.71 -3.80
N ASN A 178 37.79 -92.51 -4.04
CA ASN A 178 37.18 -92.71 -5.36
C ASN A 178 37.66 -91.68 -6.40
N LEU A 179 37.79 -90.41 -6.00
CA LEU A 179 38.29 -89.33 -6.86
C LEU A 179 39.68 -89.64 -7.43
N SER A 180 40.56 -90.18 -6.60
CA SER A 180 41.93 -90.54 -6.97
C SER A 180 42.00 -91.55 -8.13
N LEU A 181 40.96 -92.39 -8.32
CA LEU A 181 40.89 -93.39 -9.39
C LEU A 181 40.37 -92.81 -10.72
N ILE A 182 39.42 -91.87 -10.67
CA ILE A 182 38.71 -91.38 -11.87
C ILE A 182 39.39 -90.13 -12.48
N GLN A 183 40.14 -89.38 -11.67
CA GLN A 183 40.82 -88.13 -12.04
C GLN A 183 41.66 -88.18 -13.35
N PRO A 184 42.43 -89.24 -13.65
CA PRO A 184 43.27 -89.27 -14.87
C PRO A 184 42.45 -89.31 -16.18
N LYS A 185 41.28 -89.95 -16.17
CA LYS A 185 40.43 -90.10 -17.35
C LYS A 185 39.81 -88.77 -17.78
N PHE A 186 39.23 -88.05 -16.81
CA PHE A 186 38.63 -86.73 -17.06
C PHE A 186 39.66 -85.69 -17.52
N LYS A 187 40.91 -85.78 -17.07
CA LYS A 187 41.99 -84.90 -17.54
C LYS A 187 42.29 -85.08 -19.02
N ALA A 188 42.23 -86.31 -19.55
CA ALA A 188 42.45 -86.59 -20.97
C ALA A 188 41.27 -86.09 -21.84
N ASP A 189 40.03 -86.32 -21.39
CA ASP A 189 38.82 -85.89 -22.10
C ASP A 189 38.71 -84.35 -22.19
N LEU A 190 39.15 -83.64 -21.15
CA LEU A 190 39.18 -82.18 -21.11
C LEU A 190 40.14 -81.60 -22.16
N ILE A 191 41.36 -82.14 -22.28
CA ILE A 191 42.37 -81.66 -23.25
C ILE A 191 41.86 -81.80 -24.69
N CYS A 192 41.19 -82.91 -25.02
CA CYS A 192 40.59 -83.11 -26.34
C CYS A 192 39.43 -82.13 -26.61
N SER A 193 38.63 -81.84 -25.59
CA SER A 193 37.50 -80.92 -25.70
C SER A 193 37.94 -79.47 -25.89
N VAL A 194 39.01 -79.04 -25.21
CA VAL A 194 39.61 -77.70 -25.38
C VAL A 194 40.14 -77.47 -26.79
N GLN A 195 40.73 -78.50 -27.42
CA GLN A 195 41.21 -78.40 -28.80
C GLN A 195 40.05 -78.19 -29.79
N LYS A 196 38.95 -78.96 -29.67
CA LYS A 196 37.76 -78.76 -30.50
C LYS A 196 37.12 -77.39 -30.28
N PHE A 197 37.10 -76.92 -29.04
CA PHE A 197 36.57 -75.60 -28.71
C PHE A 197 37.35 -74.46 -29.38
N ALA A 198 38.67 -74.61 -29.55
CA ALA A 198 39.47 -73.63 -30.27
C ALA A 198 39.04 -73.49 -31.74
N GLU A 199 38.66 -74.60 -32.40
CA GLU A 199 38.13 -74.59 -33.76
C GLU A 199 36.74 -73.91 -33.84
N ASP A 200 35.85 -74.22 -32.88
CA ASP A 200 34.53 -73.60 -32.78
C ASP A 200 34.60 -72.06 -32.60
N VAL A 201 35.54 -71.58 -31.79
CA VAL A 201 35.76 -70.13 -31.57
C VAL A 201 36.23 -69.42 -32.85
N VAL A 202 37.08 -70.07 -33.65
CA VAL A 202 37.55 -69.52 -34.94
C VAL A 202 36.38 -69.42 -35.93
N ALA A 203 35.56 -70.47 -36.04
CA ALA A 203 34.39 -70.48 -36.91
C ALA A 203 33.37 -69.38 -36.53
N PHE A 204 33.05 -69.25 -35.25
CA PHE A 204 32.14 -68.21 -34.75
C PHE A 204 32.67 -66.79 -35.00
N THR A 205 33.98 -66.58 -34.85
CA THR A 205 34.59 -65.25 -35.07
C THR A 205 34.48 -64.81 -36.54
N ALA A 206 34.63 -65.75 -37.49
CA ALA A 206 34.44 -65.47 -38.91
C ALA A 206 32.98 -65.11 -39.22
N GLU A 207 32.02 -65.89 -38.70
CA GLU A 207 30.59 -65.65 -38.92
C GLU A 207 30.11 -64.33 -38.29
N TYR A 208 30.60 -63.97 -37.10
CA TYR A 208 30.30 -62.69 -36.46
C TYR A 208 30.85 -61.49 -37.24
N THR A 209 31.99 -61.65 -37.92
CA THR A 209 32.60 -60.56 -38.71
C THR A 209 31.82 -60.34 -40.01
N ASP A 210 31.41 -61.41 -40.69
CA ASP A 210 30.74 -61.31 -42.00
C ASP A 210 29.23 -61.05 -41.91
N ASN A 211 28.56 -61.57 -40.87
CA ASN A 211 27.09 -61.53 -40.74
C ASN A 211 26.60 -60.87 -39.44
N GLY A 212 27.50 -60.29 -38.64
CA GLY A 212 27.18 -59.70 -37.35
C GLY A 212 26.28 -58.46 -37.39
N PRO A 213 25.91 -57.95 -36.20
CA PRO A 213 25.06 -56.76 -36.04
C PRO A 213 25.71 -55.43 -36.45
N MET A 214 26.98 -55.44 -36.85
CA MET A 214 27.77 -54.26 -37.27
C MET A 214 27.94 -54.13 -38.79
N VAL A 215 27.33 -55.02 -39.59
CA VAL A 215 27.40 -54.95 -41.07
C VAL A 215 26.66 -53.70 -41.56
N SER A 216 27.27 -52.95 -42.48
CA SER A 216 26.71 -51.70 -43.02
C SER A 216 25.40 -51.93 -43.79
N ASN A 217 24.48 -50.95 -43.76
CA ASN A 217 23.18 -50.93 -44.47
C ASN A 217 22.06 -51.89 -43.98
N ILE A 218 22.03 -52.26 -42.69
CA ILE A 218 20.91 -53.02 -42.11
C ILE A 218 19.98 -52.11 -41.29
N GLN A 219 18.67 -52.36 -41.35
CA GLN A 219 17.72 -51.64 -40.51
C GLN A 219 17.96 -51.95 -39.02
N PRO A 220 17.82 -50.97 -38.12
CA PRO A 220 18.09 -51.13 -36.69
C PRO A 220 17.35 -52.30 -36.02
N LYS A 221 16.11 -52.58 -36.48
CA LYS A 221 15.31 -53.71 -35.99
C LYS A 221 15.93 -55.06 -36.40
N THR A 222 16.36 -55.19 -37.65
CA THR A 222 17.07 -56.37 -38.16
C THR A 222 18.44 -56.53 -37.50
N ALA A 223 19.11 -55.42 -37.16
CA ALA A 223 20.37 -55.45 -36.41
C ALA A 223 20.19 -55.95 -34.97
N SER A 224 19.10 -55.55 -34.29
CA SER A 224 18.74 -56.04 -32.96
C SER A 224 18.37 -57.54 -32.98
N GLU A 225 17.67 -58.02 -34.01
CA GLU A 225 17.37 -59.44 -34.18
C GLU A 225 18.64 -60.27 -34.40
N ARG A 226 19.55 -59.82 -35.26
CA ARG A 226 20.87 -60.47 -35.47
C ARG A 226 21.69 -60.46 -34.19
N LEU A 227 21.70 -59.34 -33.45
CA LEU A 227 22.38 -59.24 -32.16
C LEU A 227 21.90 -60.32 -31.19
N ASN A 228 20.58 -60.55 -31.09
CA ASN A 228 20.03 -61.56 -30.20
C ASN A 228 20.44 -62.99 -30.59
N VAL A 229 20.54 -63.29 -31.89
CA VAL A 229 21.01 -64.59 -32.39
C VAL A 229 22.48 -64.81 -32.03
N PHE A 230 23.36 -63.85 -32.36
CA PHE A 230 24.78 -63.95 -32.05
C PHE A 230 25.07 -63.90 -30.54
N GLN A 231 24.24 -63.22 -29.74
CA GLN A 231 24.34 -63.23 -28.28
C GLN A 231 24.07 -64.63 -27.72
N ARG A 232 23.03 -65.33 -28.20
CA ARG A 232 22.73 -66.72 -27.76
C ARG A 232 23.87 -67.67 -28.11
N SER A 233 24.37 -67.60 -29.35
CA SER A 233 25.51 -68.41 -29.79
C SER A 233 26.79 -68.08 -29.01
N PHE A 234 27.01 -66.80 -28.68
CA PHE A 234 28.11 -66.37 -27.81
C PHE A 234 27.96 -66.93 -26.39
N ASP A 235 26.77 -66.86 -25.79
CA ASP A 235 26.52 -67.32 -24.43
C ASP A 235 26.75 -68.84 -24.30
N GLU A 236 26.37 -69.62 -25.32
CA GLU A 236 26.67 -71.05 -25.40
C GLU A 236 28.18 -71.33 -25.45
N LEU A 237 28.93 -70.59 -26.27
CA LEU A 237 30.39 -70.70 -26.36
C LEU A 237 31.08 -70.22 -25.07
N ASN A 238 30.62 -69.12 -24.47
CA ASN A 238 31.18 -68.59 -23.23
C ASN A 238 30.92 -69.53 -22.05
N ARG A 239 29.76 -70.20 -22.00
CA ARG A 239 29.47 -71.24 -21.00
C ARG A 239 30.43 -72.43 -21.15
N LYS A 240 30.66 -72.90 -22.38
CA LYS A 240 31.66 -73.95 -22.66
C LYS A 240 33.07 -73.51 -22.24
N TRP A 241 33.46 -72.27 -22.57
CA TRP A 241 34.74 -71.69 -22.16
C TRP A 241 34.91 -71.68 -20.65
N GLU A 242 33.90 -71.21 -19.91
CA GLU A 242 33.91 -71.18 -18.43
C GLU A 242 34.02 -72.59 -17.83
N THR A 243 33.31 -73.58 -18.36
CA THR A 243 33.43 -74.98 -17.94
C THR A 243 34.82 -75.54 -18.24
N TYR A 244 35.39 -75.27 -19.41
CA TYR A 244 36.72 -75.77 -19.77
C TYR A 244 37.85 -75.09 -19.00
N SER A 245 37.81 -73.77 -18.84
CA SER A 245 38.79 -73.03 -18.04
C SER A 245 38.74 -73.44 -16.57
N ALA A 246 37.55 -73.63 -16.00
CA ALA A 246 37.41 -74.17 -14.64
C ALA A 246 37.94 -75.61 -14.54
N GLY A 247 37.78 -76.43 -15.60
CA GLY A 247 38.40 -77.75 -15.70
C GLY A 247 39.92 -77.69 -15.78
N GLU A 248 40.48 -76.76 -16.57
CA GLU A 248 41.93 -76.56 -16.71
C GLU A 248 42.54 -76.15 -15.36
N GLU A 249 41.89 -75.24 -14.63
CA GLU A 249 42.29 -74.84 -13.26
C GLU A 249 42.22 -76.02 -12.28
N LEU A 250 41.14 -76.82 -12.31
CA LEU A 250 40.94 -77.97 -11.43
C LEU A 250 42.07 -79.00 -11.54
N PHE A 251 42.61 -79.23 -12.75
CA PHE A 251 43.74 -80.13 -12.98
C PHE A 251 45.11 -79.45 -12.94
N SER A 252 45.16 -78.17 -12.55
CA SER A 252 46.35 -77.31 -12.54
C SER A 252 47.06 -77.27 -13.90
N LEU A 253 46.28 -77.26 -14.98
CA LEU A 253 46.74 -77.01 -16.33
C LEU A 253 46.77 -75.50 -16.60
N PRO A 254 47.66 -75.00 -17.48
CA PRO A 254 47.65 -73.61 -17.89
C PRO A 254 46.34 -73.31 -18.65
N VAL A 255 45.57 -72.32 -18.17
CA VAL A 255 44.30 -71.94 -18.78
C VAL A 255 44.54 -71.37 -20.18
N THR A 256 43.83 -71.89 -21.18
CA THR A 256 43.98 -71.45 -22.57
C THR A 256 43.22 -70.13 -22.81
N PRO A 257 43.90 -69.01 -23.16
CA PRO A 257 43.23 -67.72 -23.36
C PRO A 257 42.67 -67.58 -24.78
N PHE A 258 41.44 -67.07 -24.92
CA PHE A 258 40.82 -66.72 -26.21
C PHE A 258 40.51 -65.20 -26.31
N PRO A 259 41.48 -64.36 -26.74
CA PRO A 259 41.34 -62.90 -26.74
C PRO A 259 40.22 -62.35 -27.64
N THR A 260 39.95 -63.03 -28.76
CA THR A 260 38.89 -62.66 -29.72
C THR A 260 37.50 -62.78 -29.11
N LEU A 261 37.25 -63.85 -28.35
CA LEU A 261 35.99 -64.07 -27.65
C LEU A 261 35.75 -62.99 -26.57
N VAL A 262 36.81 -62.59 -25.85
CA VAL A 262 36.74 -61.49 -24.87
C VAL A 262 36.46 -60.14 -25.52
N LYS A 263 36.99 -59.90 -26.73
CA LYS A 263 36.70 -58.69 -27.51
C LYS A 263 35.23 -58.66 -27.93
N ILE A 264 34.72 -59.76 -28.52
CA ILE A 264 33.31 -59.89 -28.93
C ILE A 264 32.37 -59.75 -27.72
N LYS A 265 32.71 -60.29 -26.55
CA LYS A 265 31.96 -60.10 -25.29
C LYS A 265 31.75 -58.62 -24.95
N LYS A 266 32.78 -57.79 -25.12
CA LYS A 266 32.72 -56.35 -24.87
C LYS A 266 31.86 -55.64 -25.92
N GLU A 267 32.01 -56.01 -27.19
CA GLU A 267 31.25 -55.42 -28.29
C GLU A 267 29.75 -55.75 -28.21
N LEU A 268 29.40 -57.01 -27.99
CA LEU A 268 28.01 -57.47 -27.83
C LEU A 268 27.31 -56.77 -26.66
N LYS A 269 27.98 -56.63 -25.51
CA LYS A 269 27.44 -55.91 -24.35
C LYS A 269 27.18 -54.43 -24.65
N LEU A 270 28.05 -53.79 -25.44
CA LEU A 270 27.90 -52.40 -25.86
C LEU A 270 26.75 -52.24 -26.87
N LEU A 271 26.61 -53.17 -27.82
CA LEU A 271 25.52 -53.22 -28.80
C LEU A 271 24.16 -53.47 -28.13
N GLN A 272 24.10 -54.38 -27.14
CA GLN A 272 22.87 -54.70 -26.42
C GLN A 272 22.32 -53.48 -25.67
N ASN A 273 23.20 -52.72 -25.01
CA ASN A 273 22.82 -51.49 -24.34
C ASN A 273 22.31 -50.42 -25.32
N LEU A 274 22.92 -50.31 -26.51
CA LEU A 274 22.52 -49.34 -27.53
C LEU A 274 21.16 -49.70 -28.13
N TYR A 275 20.98 -50.93 -28.62
CA TYR A 275 19.76 -51.34 -29.31
C TYR A 275 18.57 -51.53 -28.35
N SER A 276 18.80 -51.90 -27.08
CA SER A 276 17.74 -51.87 -26.06
C SER A 276 17.23 -50.45 -25.87
N LEU A 277 18.12 -49.46 -25.69
CA LEU A 277 17.73 -48.07 -25.56
C LEU A 277 17.05 -47.54 -26.84
N TYR A 278 17.53 -47.96 -28.01
CA TYR A 278 16.94 -47.61 -29.29
C TYR A 278 15.49 -48.12 -29.43
N ASN A 279 15.24 -49.37 -29.05
CA ASN A 279 13.90 -49.96 -29.05
C ASN A 279 12.97 -49.28 -28.04
N ASP A 280 13.45 -49.00 -26.82
CA ASP A 280 12.69 -48.27 -25.79
C ASP A 280 12.25 -46.89 -26.30
N VAL A 281 13.15 -46.15 -26.97
CA VAL A 281 12.84 -44.83 -27.55
C VAL A 281 11.83 -44.95 -28.68
N LEU A 282 11.95 -45.96 -29.55
CA LEU A 282 10.99 -46.16 -30.64
C LEU A 282 9.59 -46.58 -30.16
N GLU A 283 9.50 -47.46 -29.16
CA GLU A 283 8.22 -47.86 -28.57
C GLU A 283 7.51 -46.66 -27.93
N LYS A 284 8.26 -45.85 -27.16
CA LYS A 284 7.71 -44.63 -26.55
C LYS A 284 7.34 -43.58 -27.59
N ARG A 285 8.16 -43.40 -28.63
CA ARG A 285 7.82 -42.52 -29.77
C ARG A 285 6.50 -42.93 -30.41
N ASN A 286 6.31 -44.22 -30.71
CA ASN A 286 5.07 -44.69 -31.32
C ASN A 286 3.87 -44.50 -30.39
N ALA A 287 4.05 -44.73 -29.08
CA ALA A 287 3.01 -44.45 -28.09
C ALA A 287 2.62 -42.95 -28.03
N TYR A 288 3.58 -42.03 -28.18
CA TYR A 288 3.26 -40.60 -28.29
C TYR A 288 2.50 -40.27 -29.57
N TYR A 289 2.82 -40.91 -30.70
CA TYR A 289 2.14 -40.66 -31.99
C TYR A 289 0.66 -41.06 -31.96
N GLU A 290 0.30 -42.06 -31.15
CA GLU A 290 -1.08 -42.55 -31.00
C GLU A 290 -1.88 -41.82 -29.90
N MET A 291 -1.26 -40.88 -29.17
CA MET A 291 -1.90 -40.10 -28.11
C MET A 291 -2.81 -39.00 -28.68
N LEU A 292 -4.00 -38.84 -28.11
CA LEU A 292 -4.90 -37.72 -28.38
C LEU A 292 -4.33 -36.42 -27.82
N TRP A 293 -4.52 -35.31 -28.54
CA TRP A 293 -4.02 -34.00 -28.12
C TRP A 293 -4.59 -33.54 -26.76
N SER A 294 -5.83 -33.92 -26.44
CA SER A 294 -6.48 -33.64 -25.16
C SER A 294 -5.83 -34.33 -23.96
N ASP A 295 -5.23 -35.51 -24.20
CA ASP A 295 -4.74 -36.42 -23.15
C ASP A 295 -3.22 -36.24 -22.91
N MET A 296 -2.65 -35.19 -23.51
CA MET A 296 -1.22 -34.93 -23.47
C MET A 296 -0.75 -34.51 -22.08
N ASP A 297 0.09 -35.34 -21.47
CA ASP A 297 0.81 -35.00 -20.24
C ASP A 297 2.26 -34.57 -20.55
N LEU A 298 2.43 -33.27 -20.72
CA LEU A 298 3.70 -32.64 -21.07
C LEU A 298 4.78 -32.78 -19.99
N ASN A 299 4.39 -32.85 -18.70
CA ASN A 299 5.34 -33.04 -17.60
C ASN A 299 5.95 -34.42 -17.67
N ARG A 300 5.12 -35.43 -17.90
CA ARG A 300 5.57 -36.81 -18.08
C ARG A 300 6.48 -36.95 -19.30
N ILE A 301 6.10 -36.36 -20.44
CA ILE A 301 6.92 -36.40 -21.67
C ILE A 301 8.29 -35.73 -21.46
N ASN A 302 8.34 -34.57 -20.79
CA ASN A 302 9.59 -33.87 -20.48
C ASN A 302 10.54 -34.70 -19.59
N VAL A 303 10.02 -35.34 -18.55
CA VAL A 303 10.81 -36.23 -17.67
C VAL A 303 11.33 -37.44 -18.45
N GLU A 304 10.48 -38.08 -19.26
CA GLU A 304 10.87 -39.23 -20.08
C GLU A 304 11.95 -38.83 -21.12
N MET A 305 11.87 -37.65 -21.75
CA MET A 305 12.90 -37.13 -22.67
C MET A 305 14.24 -36.82 -21.98
N ALA A 306 14.20 -36.20 -20.79
CA ALA A 306 15.41 -35.89 -20.02
C ALA A 306 16.13 -37.17 -19.55
N ASP A 307 15.36 -38.21 -19.20
CA ASP A 307 15.89 -39.53 -18.88
C ASP A 307 16.57 -40.18 -20.09
N PHE A 308 15.97 -40.10 -21.29
CA PHE A 308 16.60 -40.60 -22.51
C PHE A 308 17.90 -39.86 -22.86
N GLN A 309 17.93 -38.53 -22.77
CA GLN A 309 19.15 -37.75 -22.97
C GLN A 309 20.25 -38.13 -21.97
N THR A 310 19.88 -38.35 -20.71
CA THR A 310 20.81 -38.78 -19.65
C THR A 310 21.36 -40.18 -19.93
N LYS A 311 20.51 -41.12 -20.38
CA LYS A 311 20.92 -42.46 -20.79
C LYS A 311 21.86 -42.43 -22.00
N ILE A 312 21.57 -41.60 -23.02
CA ILE A 312 22.44 -41.41 -24.19
C ILE A 312 23.81 -40.82 -23.78
N LYS A 313 23.83 -39.83 -22.87
CA LYS A 313 25.08 -39.22 -22.37
C LYS A 313 25.97 -40.21 -21.60
N LYS A 314 25.36 -41.17 -20.89
CA LYS A 314 26.04 -42.23 -20.14
C LYS A 314 26.65 -43.33 -21.03
N LEU A 315 26.32 -43.36 -22.32
CA LEU A 315 26.89 -44.36 -23.24
C LEU A 315 28.39 -44.11 -23.49
N PRO A 316 29.22 -45.17 -23.47
CA PRO A 316 30.67 -45.10 -23.72
C PRO A 316 31.05 -44.43 -25.05
N LYS A 317 32.18 -43.70 -25.06
CA LYS A 317 32.69 -43.00 -26.26
C LYS A 317 32.86 -43.91 -27.49
N ALA A 318 33.18 -45.19 -27.29
CA ALA A 318 33.43 -46.15 -28.37
C ALA A 318 32.21 -46.46 -29.25
N ILE A 319 30.99 -46.15 -28.79
CA ILE A 319 29.73 -46.40 -29.53
C ILE A 319 29.29 -45.16 -30.33
N LYS A 320 29.91 -43.99 -30.09
CA LYS A 320 29.42 -42.71 -30.62
C LYS A 320 29.59 -42.56 -32.13
N ASP A 321 30.50 -43.32 -32.72
CA ASP A 321 30.80 -43.31 -34.15
C ASP A 321 29.90 -44.27 -34.94
N TRP A 322 29.00 -45.01 -34.28
CA TRP A 322 28.09 -45.96 -34.94
C TRP A 322 26.84 -45.25 -35.46
N ASP A 323 26.41 -45.61 -36.67
CA ASP A 323 25.25 -45.00 -37.34
C ASP A 323 23.97 -45.05 -36.49
N ALA A 324 23.73 -46.17 -35.81
CA ALA A 324 22.58 -46.36 -34.92
C ALA A 324 22.58 -45.39 -33.72
N PHE A 325 23.74 -45.01 -33.21
CA PHE A 325 23.85 -44.00 -32.13
C PHE A 325 23.56 -42.60 -32.66
N ILE A 326 24.09 -42.26 -33.83
CA ILE A 326 23.88 -40.94 -34.47
C ILE A 326 22.39 -40.76 -34.79
N GLU A 327 21.73 -41.79 -35.32
CA GLU A 327 20.30 -41.78 -35.61
C GLU A 327 19.45 -41.67 -34.33
N LEU A 328 19.75 -42.47 -33.30
CA LEU A 328 19.05 -42.41 -32.01
C LEU A 328 19.15 -41.04 -31.36
N LYS A 329 20.37 -40.47 -31.37
CA LYS A 329 20.62 -39.13 -30.84
C LYS A 329 19.81 -38.08 -31.61
N LYS A 330 19.78 -38.16 -32.95
CA LYS A 330 18.99 -37.25 -33.77
C LYS A 330 17.49 -37.33 -33.46
N ILE A 331 16.94 -38.54 -33.26
CA ILE A 331 15.52 -38.73 -32.90
C ILE A 331 15.21 -38.09 -31.54
N VAL A 332 16.05 -38.35 -30.52
CA VAL A 332 15.83 -37.80 -29.17
C VAL A 332 16.06 -36.29 -29.11
N ASP A 333 17.07 -35.77 -29.80
CA ASP A 333 17.34 -34.32 -29.87
C ASP A 333 16.20 -33.59 -30.59
N ASN A 334 15.68 -34.15 -31.69
CA ASN A 334 14.53 -33.57 -32.41
C ASN A 334 13.25 -33.57 -31.55
N LEU A 335 12.92 -34.69 -30.90
CA LEU A 335 11.75 -34.76 -30.02
C LEU A 335 11.88 -33.80 -28.85
N SER A 336 13.04 -33.77 -28.18
CA SER A 336 13.29 -32.84 -27.08
C SER A 336 13.23 -31.38 -27.48
N GLY A 337 13.62 -31.03 -28.71
CA GLY A 337 13.52 -29.66 -29.23
C GLY A 337 12.08 -29.20 -29.46
N VAL A 338 11.16 -30.12 -29.74
CA VAL A 338 9.75 -29.81 -30.02
C VAL A 338 8.89 -29.74 -28.76
N VAL A 339 9.27 -30.40 -27.66
CA VAL A 339 8.45 -30.44 -26.42
C VAL A 339 8.14 -29.04 -25.83
N PRO A 340 9.09 -28.10 -25.71
CA PRO A 340 8.78 -26.75 -25.22
C PRO A 340 7.73 -26.03 -26.07
N LEU A 341 7.80 -26.19 -27.39
CA LEU A 341 6.82 -25.62 -28.31
C LEU A 341 5.45 -26.29 -28.15
N LEU A 342 5.39 -27.61 -27.95
CA LEU A 342 4.13 -28.33 -27.66
C LEU A 342 3.49 -27.83 -26.37
N GLU A 343 4.29 -27.52 -25.34
CA GLU A 343 3.79 -26.92 -24.11
C GLU A 343 3.12 -25.57 -24.38
N MET A 344 3.77 -24.71 -25.16
CA MET A 344 3.18 -23.43 -25.57
C MET A 344 1.93 -23.61 -26.45
N MET A 345 1.94 -24.59 -27.36
CA MET A 345 0.82 -24.90 -28.25
C MET A 345 -0.40 -25.51 -27.52
N SER A 346 -0.18 -26.17 -26.38
CA SER A 346 -1.25 -26.75 -25.55
C SER A 346 -2.01 -25.70 -24.72
N ASN A 347 -1.53 -24.46 -24.69
CA ASN A 347 -2.14 -23.40 -23.89
C ASN A 347 -3.56 -23.07 -24.39
N LYS A 348 -4.51 -23.00 -23.45
CA LYS A 348 -5.92 -22.64 -23.72
C LYS A 348 -6.12 -21.27 -24.36
N ALA A 349 -5.10 -20.40 -24.31
CA ALA A 349 -5.11 -19.10 -24.97
C ALA A 349 -5.08 -19.22 -26.51
N ILE A 350 -4.64 -20.35 -27.06
CA ILE A 350 -4.63 -20.58 -28.50
C ILE A 350 -6.07 -20.82 -28.99
N GLN A 351 -6.46 -20.07 -30.00
CA GLN A 351 -7.79 -20.04 -30.60
C GLN A 351 -7.67 -20.42 -32.07
N THR A 352 -8.79 -20.65 -32.76
CA THR A 352 -8.80 -21.05 -34.18
C THR A 352 -7.93 -20.15 -35.07
N ARG A 353 -7.95 -18.84 -34.84
CA ARG A 353 -7.12 -17.86 -35.58
C ARG A 353 -5.61 -18.11 -35.47
N HIS A 354 -5.14 -18.60 -34.32
CA HIS A 354 -3.74 -18.93 -34.07
C HIS A 354 -3.38 -20.25 -34.77
N TRP A 355 -4.28 -21.25 -34.71
CA TRP A 355 -4.11 -22.48 -35.48
C TRP A 355 -4.08 -22.25 -36.99
N ASP A 356 -4.87 -21.31 -37.51
CA ASP A 356 -4.83 -20.91 -38.93
C ASP A 356 -3.48 -20.31 -39.33
N GLN A 357 -2.86 -19.50 -38.45
CA GLN A 357 -1.52 -18.97 -38.66
C GLN A 357 -0.44 -20.07 -38.62
N ILE A 358 -0.55 -21.01 -37.68
CA ILE A 358 0.35 -22.16 -37.55
C ILE A 358 0.24 -23.05 -38.79
N MET A 359 -0.97 -23.31 -39.31
CA MET A 359 -1.20 -24.07 -40.56
C MET A 359 -0.56 -23.38 -41.77
N LYS A 360 -0.61 -22.04 -41.82
CA LYS A 360 -0.01 -21.26 -42.91
C LYS A 360 1.51 -21.32 -42.93
N ILE A 361 2.15 -21.28 -41.76
CA ILE A 361 3.62 -21.33 -41.62
C ILE A 361 4.14 -22.74 -41.88
N THR A 362 3.53 -23.74 -41.25
CA THR A 362 3.93 -25.16 -41.38
C THR A 362 3.56 -25.78 -42.73
N LYS A 363 2.66 -25.13 -43.49
CA LYS A 363 2.07 -25.63 -44.76
C LYS A 363 1.35 -26.99 -44.59
N THR A 364 0.94 -27.30 -43.38
CA THR A 364 0.21 -28.52 -43.02
C THR A 364 -1.22 -28.17 -42.64
N GLN A 365 -2.20 -28.97 -43.05
CA GLN A 365 -3.58 -28.80 -42.61
C GLN A 365 -3.84 -29.67 -41.38
N PHE A 366 -4.27 -29.05 -40.28
CA PHE A 366 -4.70 -29.76 -39.08
C PHE A 366 -6.22 -29.89 -39.07
N ASN A 367 -6.73 -31.09 -38.76
CA ASN A 367 -8.13 -31.26 -38.42
C ASN A 367 -8.27 -31.05 -36.91
N LEU A 368 -8.81 -29.89 -36.50
CA LEU A 368 -8.90 -29.46 -35.09
C LEU A 368 -10.08 -30.11 -34.33
N ASP A 369 -10.61 -31.23 -34.83
CA ASP A 369 -11.64 -32.00 -34.15
C ASP A 369 -11.04 -32.68 -32.90
N PRO A 370 -11.53 -32.39 -31.67
CA PRO A 370 -10.99 -32.95 -30.43
C PRO A 370 -10.92 -34.47 -30.39
N GLU A 371 -11.80 -35.18 -31.13
CA GLU A 371 -11.84 -36.64 -31.16
C GLU A 371 -10.90 -37.26 -32.22
N MET A 372 -10.36 -36.46 -33.15
CA MET A 372 -9.49 -36.94 -34.24
C MET A 372 -8.12 -36.27 -34.28
N PHE A 373 -7.83 -35.35 -33.36
CA PHE A 373 -6.57 -34.63 -33.31
C PHE A 373 -5.53 -35.38 -32.46
N TYR A 374 -4.71 -36.19 -33.14
CA TYR A 374 -3.61 -36.95 -32.53
C TYR A 374 -2.30 -36.18 -32.56
N LEU A 375 -1.41 -36.46 -31.61
CA LEU A 375 -0.09 -35.82 -31.54
C LEU A 375 0.78 -36.08 -32.78
N ARG A 376 0.61 -37.22 -33.47
CA ARG A 376 1.27 -37.47 -34.77
C ARG A 376 1.03 -36.37 -35.79
N ASN A 377 -0.20 -35.83 -35.84
CA ASN A 377 -0.57 -34.83 -36.83
C ASN A 377 0.28 -33.56 -36.67
N VAL A 378 0.66 -33.24 -35.43
CA VAL A 378 1.50 -32.09 -35.08
C VAL A 378 2.98 -32.42 -35.19
N LEU A 379 3.42 -33.62 -34.76
CA LEU A 379 4.83 -34.05 -34.86
C LEU A 379 5.32 -34.32 -36.29
N ASP A 380 4.42 -34.67 -37.21
CA ASP A 380 4.73 -34.84 -38.64
C ASP A 380 4.93 -33.50 -39.37
N ALA A 381 4.53 -32.38 -38.76
CA ALA A 381 4.77 -31.06 -39.30
C ALA A 381 6.22 -30.62 -39.06
N PRO A 382 6.83 -29.82 -39.96
CA PRO A 382 8.19 -29.29 -39.80
C PRO A 382 8.22 -28.17 -38.75
N LEU A 383 8.06 -28.54 -37.47
CA LEU A 383 8.01 -27.60 -36.34
C LEU A 383 9.39 -27.02 -35.99
N LEU A 384 10.44 -27.82 -36.12
CA LEU A 384 11.81 -27.40 -35.81
C LEU A 384 12.36 -26.38 -36.81
N ASP A 385 11.92 -26.42 -38.07
CA ASP A 385 12.39 -25.53 -39.13
C ASP A 385 11.86 -24.09 -38.96
N ASN A 386 10.74 -23.91 -38.25
CA ASN A 386 10.06 -22.62 -38.05
C ASN A 386 9.81 -22.33 -36.56
N LEU A 387 10.66 -22.84 -35.66
CA LEU A 387 10.45 -22.82 -34.22
C LEU A 387 10.22 -21.40 -33.67
N GLU A 388 11.06 -20.43 -34.06
CA GLU A 388 10.96 -19.04 -33.60
C GLU A 388 9.62 -18.39 -33.98
N GLU A 389 9.14 -18.60 -35.21
CA GLU A 389 7.87 -18.03 -35.67
C GLU A 389 6.65 -18.65 -34.97
N LEU A 390 6.72 -19.95 -34.64
CA LEU A 390 5.67 -20.67 -33.93
C LEU A 390 5.61 -20.30 -32.44
N GLU A 391 6.76 -20.12 -31.79
CA GLU A 391 6.86 -19.59 -30.43
C GLU A 391 6.23 -18.18 -30.34
N ASP A 392 6.54 -17.30 -31.31
CA ASP A 392 5.97 -15.95 -31.37
C ASP A 392 4.44 -15.95 -31.47
N ILE A 393 3.84 -16.86 -32.25
CA ILE A 393 2.37 -17.00 -32.33
C ILE A 393 1.79 -17.45 -30.99
N CYS A 394 2.43 -18.41 -30.32
CA CYS A 394 1.93 -18.91 -29.04
C CYS A 394 2.05 -17.85 -27.94
N ILE A 395 3.12 -17.05 -27.94
CA ILE A 395 3.27 -15.89 -27.06
C ILE A 395 2.20 -14.83 -27.37
N SER A 396 1.93 -14.56 -28.65
CA SER A 396 0.86 -13.65 -29.08
C SER A 396 -0.47 -14.09 -28.51
N ALA A 397 -0.81 -15.37 -28.62
CA ALA A 397 -2.06 -15.93 -28.12
C ALA A 397 -2.25 -15.72 -26.60
N VAL A 398 -1.22 -15.98 -25.79
CA VAL A 398 -1.26 -15.75 -24.34
C VAL A 398 -1.44 -14.27 -24.01
N LYS A 399 -0.76 -13.38 -24.74
CA LYS A 399 -0.91 -11.93 -24.55
C LYS A 399 -2.27 -11.42 -25.02
N GLU A 400 -2.82 -11.98 -26.08
CA GLU A 400 -4.17 -11.68 -26.56
C GLU A 400 -5.24 -12.10 -25.54
N ALA A 401 -5.11 -13.27 -24.91
CA ALA A 401 -6.05 -13.72 -23.87
C ALA A 401 -6.04 -12.82 -22.63
N ASP A 402 -4.87 -12.29 -22.23
CA ASP A 402 -4.76 -11.30 -21.15
C ASP A 402 -5.47 -9.98 -21.52
N ILE A 403 -5.31 -9.51 -22.77
CA ILE A 403 -6.03 -8.34 -23.29
C ILE A 403 -7.54 -8.58 -23.27
N GLU A 404 -8.01 -9.74 -23.74
CA GLU A 404 -9.43 -10.09 -23.77
C GLU A 404 -10.04 -10.12 -22.35
N THR A 405 -9.31 -10.70 -21.40
CA THR A 405 -9.76 -10.79 -19.99
C THR A 405 -9.87 -9.41 -19.36
N LYS A 406 -8.86 -8.55 -19.55
CA LYS A 406 -8.87 -7.18 -19.03
C LYS A 406 -9.94 -6.32 -19.70
N LEU A 407 -10.13 -6.44 -21.00
CA LEU A 407 -11.17 -5.71 -21.73
C LEU A 407 -12.56 -6.12 -21.24
N LYS A 408 -12.84 -7.43 -21.12
CA LYS A 408 -14.10 -7.94 -20.57
C LYS A 408 -14.37 -7.46 -19.14
N ALA A 409 -13.34 -7.38 -18.30
CA ALA A 409 -13.48 -6.85 -16.95
C ALA A 409 -13.94 -5.38 -16.96
N VAL A 410 -13.35 -4.54 -17.84
CA VAL A 410 -13.80 -3.15 -18.02
C VAL A 410 -15.24 -3.09 -18.53
N VAL A 411 -15.59 -3.88 -19.54
CA VAL A 411 -16.97 -3.93 -20.07
C VAL A 411 -17.98 -4.25 -18.98
N MET A 412 -17.77 -5.35 -18.25
CA MET A 412 -18.66 -5.79 -17.17
C MET A 412 -18.75 -4.76 -16.04
N GLU A 413 -17.64 -4.09 -15.72
CA GLU A 413 -17.66 -3.06 -14.70
C GLU A 413 -18.61 -1.92 -15.08
N TRP A 414 -18.62 -1.45 -16.33
CA TRP A 414 -19.43 -0.30 -16.73
C TRP A 414 -20.88 -0.63 -17.15
N GLU A 415 -21.20 -1.90 -17.37
CA GLU A 415 -22.57 -2.35 -17.63
C GLU A 415 -23.50 -2.12 -16.42
N ASP A 416 -23.02 -2.30 -15.19
CA ASP A 416 -23.83 -2.21 -13.97
C ASP A 416 -23.73 -0.86 -13.24
N ARG A 417 -22.89 0.07 -13.72
CA ARG A 417 -22.62 1.34 -13.00
C ARG A 417 -23.71 2.37 -13.27
N ILE A 418 -24.29 2.88 -12.18
CA ILE A 418 -25.39 3.84 -12.20
C ILE A 418 -25.07 5.13 -11.44
N PHE A 419 -25.60 6.26 -11.90
CA PHE A 419 -25.59 7.52 -11.18
C PHE A 419 -26.50 7.49 -9.97
N VAL A 420 -26.08 8.18 -8.91
CA VAL A 420 -26.87 8.37 -7.69
C VAL A 420 -27.27 9.84 -7.58
N PHE A 421 -28.58 10.08 -7.56
CA PHE A 421 -29.15 11.43 -7.45
C PHE A 421 -29.52 11.76 -6.00
N ALA A 422 -29.38 13.04 -5.64
CA ALA A 422 -29.78 13.58 -4.35
C ALA A 422 -30.88 14.64 -4.50
N ALA A 423 -31.69 14.79 -3.45
CA ALA A 423 -32.77 15.77 -3.41
C ALA A 423 -32.21 17.19 -3.26
N PHE A 424 -32.73 18.14 -4.04
CA PHE A 424 -32.39 19.56 -3.94
C PHE A 424 -33.55 20.32 -3.29
N LYS A 425 -33.34 20.80 -2.05
CA LYS A 425 -34.36 21.49 -1.24
C LYS A 425 -35.66 20.66 -1.22
N ASN A 426 -36.80 21.30 -1.50
CA ASN A 426 -38.11 20.64 -1.61
C ASN A 426 -38.50 20.30 -3.07
N ARG A 427 -37.56 20.37 -4.03
CA ARG A 427 -37.82 20.24 -5.48
C ARG A 427 -37.52 18.84 -6.05
N GLY A 428 -37.19 17.87 -5.20
CA GLY A 428 -36.93 16.48 -5.59
C GLY A 428 -35.49 16.23 -6.06
N ASN A 429 -35.24 15.08 -6.70
CA ASN A 429 -33.92 14.61 -7.10
C ASN A 429 -33.39 15.34 -8.34
N LEU A 430 -32.77 16.51 -8.14
CA LEU A 430 -32.30 17.40 -9.21
C LEU A 430 -30.78 17.61 -9.22
N VAL A 431 -30.03 16.88 -8.40
CA VAL A 431 -28.57 16.99 -8.35
C VAL A 431 -27.91 15.62 -8.31
N LEU A 432 -26.76 15.47 -8.96
CA LEU A 432 -25.86 14.35 -8.78
C LEU A 432 -25.24 14.40 -7.39
N LYS A 433 -25.22 13.27 -6.69
CA LYS A 433 -24.63 13.16 -5.35
C LYS A 433 -23.10 13.29 -5.45
N PRO A 434 -22.47 14.29 -4.78
CA PRO A 434 -21.03 14.54 -4.94
C PRO A 434 -20.14 13.33 -4.62
N SER A 435 -20.39 12.65 -3.50
CA SER A 435 -19.55 11.53 -3.03
C SER A 435 -19.55 10.33 -4.00
N SER A 436 -20.71 9.98 -4.53
CA SER A 436 -20.84 8.85 -5.46
C SER A 436 -20.31 9.21 -6.84
N THR A 437 -20.44 10.47 -7.25
CA THR A 437 -19.92 10.94 -8.55
C THR A 437 -18.39 11.00 -8.56
N SER A 438 -17.75 11.41 -7.45
CA SER A 438 -16.28 11.38 -7.36
C SER A 438 -15.70 9.97 -7.44
N GLU A 439 -16.38 8.98 -6.86
CA GLU A 439 -15.97 7.57 -7.00
C GLU A 439 -16.06 7.10 -8.45
N ILE A 440 -17.13 7.46 -9.16
CA ILE A 440 -17.30 7.15 -10.59
C ILE A 440 -16.19 7.79 -11.44
N ILE A 441 -15.83 9.05 -11.17
CA ILE A 441 -14.74 9.74 -11.90
C ILE A 441 -13.40 9.02 -11.67
N SER A 442 -13.07 8.67 -10.43
CA SER A 442 -11.84 7.91 -10.12
C SER A 442 -11.80 6.56 -10.84
N MET A 443 -12.91 5.80 -10.82
CA MET A 443 -12.99 4.52 -11.52
C MET A 443 -12.86 4.67 -13.04
N MET A 444 -13.37 5.77 -13.59
CA MET A 444 -13.28 6.10 -15.01
C MET A 444 -11.84 6.40 -15.43
N GLU A 445 -11.10 7.15 -14.63
CA GLU A 445 -9.68 7.41 -14.85
C GLU A 445 -8.86 6.11 -14.83
N ASP A 446 -9.10 5.22 -13.86
CA ASP A 446 -8.44 3.91 -13.75
C ASP A 446 -8.75 3.01 -14.98
N SER A 447 -10.02 3.01 -15.41
CA SER A 447 -10.45 2.27 -16.61
C SER A 447 -9.83 2.82 -17.88
N LEU A 448 -9.74 4.14 -18.03
CA LEU A 448 -9.07 4.80 -19.16
C LEU A 448 -7.57 4.52 -19.18
N MET A 449 -6.89 4.49 -18.02
CA MET A 449 -5.48 4.06 -17.94
C MET A 449 -5.31 2.60 -18.38
N THR A 450 -6.22 1.73 -17.95
CA THR A 450 -6.22 0.31 -18.35
C THR A 450 -6.40 0.17 -19.86
N LEU A 451 -7.38 0.85 -20.46
CA LEU A 451 -7.61 0.82 -21.90
C LEU A 451 -6.45 1.45 -22.69
N ALA A 452 -5.82 2.52 -22.18
CA ALA A 452 -4.64 3.12 -22.79
C ALA A 452 -3.46 2.14 -22.81
N SER A 453 -3.26 1.39 -21.72
CA SER A 453 -2.28 0.29 -21.66
C SER A 453 -2.58 -0.80 -22.69
N LEU A 454 -3.84 -1.23 -22.82
CA LEU A 454 -4.26 -2.20 -23.84
C LEU A 454 -4.07 -1.66 -25.28
N MET A 455 -4.31 -0.37 -25.52
CA MET A 455 -4.06 0.30 -26.81
C MET A 455 -2.57 0.40 -27.17
N SER A 456 -1.69 0.50 -26.18
CA SER A 456 -0.23 0.53 -26.40
C SER A 456 0.37 -0.87 -26.63
N ASN A 457 -0.36 -1.92 -26.26
CA ASN A 457 0.10 -3.29 -26.39
C ASN A 457 0.12 -3.75 -27.85
N ARG A 458 1.27 -4.22 -28.34
CA ARG A 458 1.46 -4.68 -29.73
C ARG A 458 0.53 -5.82 -30.17
N TYR A 459 -0.01 -6.60 -29.23
CA TYR A 459 -0.89 -7.74 -29.51
C TYR A 459 -2.39 -7.37 -29.57
N ASN A 460 -2.73 -6.09 -29.56
CA ASN A 460 -4.12 -5.64 -29.52
C ASN A 460 -4.86 -5.67 -30.87
N ALA A 461 -4.20 -6.04 -31.97
CA ALA A 461 -4.76 -5.97 -33.31
C ALA A 461 -6.20 -6.50 -33.45
N PRO A 462 -6.57 -7.69 -32.90
CA PRO A 462 -7.94 -8.18 -32.99
C PRO A 462 -8.96 -7.42 -32.11
N PHE A 463 -8.52 -6.82 -31.00
CA PHE A 463 -9.38 -6.11 -30.03
C PHE A 463 -9.41 -4.60 -30.21
N LYS A 464 -8.53 -4.06 -31.05
CA LYS A 464 -8.39 -2.62 -31.31
C LYS A 464 -9.72 -1.88 -31.58
N PRO A 465 -10.65 -2.37 -32.43
CA PRO A 465 -11.91 -1.65 -32.65
C PRO A 465 -12.78 -1.57 -31.39
N GLU A 466 -12.79 -2.62 -30.58
CA GLU A 466 -13.56 -2.69 -29.35
C GLU A 466 -12.94 -1.79 -28.26
N ILE A 467 -11.62 -1.85 -28.07
CA ILE A 467 -10.90 -0.97 -27.15
C ILE A 467 -11.10 0.49 -27.53
N GLN A 468 -11.01 0.84 -28.81
CA GLN A 468 -11.26 2.22 -29.29
C GLN A 468 -12.68 2.70 -29.00
N THR A 469 -13.66 1.82 -29.12
CA THR A 469 -15.06 2.14 -28.80
C THR A 469 -15.21 2.45 -27.32
N TRP A 470 -14.64 1.64 -26.44
CA TRP A 470 -14.69 1.87 -24.99
C TRP A 470 -13.89 3.09 -24.53
N VAL A 471 -12.74 3.37 -25.16
CA VAL A 471 -12.00 4.62 -24.94
C VAL A 471 -12.88 5.81 -25.32
N HIS A 472 -13.52 5.78 -26.48
CA HIS A 472 -14.42 6.86 -26.91
C HIS A 472 -15.60 7.05 -25.94
N ASN A 473 -16.24 5.96 -25.50
CA ASN A 473 -17.37 6.00 -24.58
C ASN A 473 -16.98 6.60 -23.23
N LEU A 474 -15.90 6.12 -22.62
CA LEU A 474 -15.45 6.61 -21.30
C LEU A 474 -14.90 8.05 -21.37
N SER A 475 -14.14 8.41 -22.41
CA SER A 475 -13.68 9.79 -22.58
C SER A 475 -14.85 10.75 -22.80
N THR A 476 -15.85 10.37 -23.60
CA THR A 476 -17.06 11.18 -23.80
C THR A 476 -17.86 11.30 -22.50
N ALA A 477 -18.02 10.21 -21.75
CA ALA A 477 -18.70 10.24 -20.46
C ALA A 477 -17.99 11.14 -19.45
N SER A 478 -16.65 11.11 -19.41
CA SER A 478 -15.83 11.97 -18.55
C SER A 478 -16.08 13.46 -18.85
N GLU A 479 -16.02 13.86 -20.13
CA GLU A 479 -16.28 15.23 -20.57
C GLU A 479 -17.72 15.68 -20.24
N VAL A 480 -18.71 14.80 -20.43
CA VAL A 480 -20.11 15.08 -20.10
C VAL A 480 -20.30 15.25 -18.60
N ILE A 481 -19.70 14.40 -17.76
CA ILE A 481 -19.79 14.49 -16.29
C ILE A 481 -19.15 15.78 -15.78
N GLU A 482 -17.98 16.15 -16.31
CA GLU A 482 -17.30 17.40 -15.93
C GLU A 482 -18.17 18.62 -16.26
N ASN A 483 -18.69 18.69 -17.48
CA ASN A 483 -19.61 19.74 -17.90
C ASN A 483 -20.90 19.74 -17.05
N TRP A 484 -21.44 18.57 -16.73
CA TRP A 484 -22.62 18.42 -15.88
C TRP A 484 -22.38 19.01 -14.50
N LEU A 485 -21.27 18.66 -13.85
CA LEU A 485 -20.92 19.19 -12.53
C LEU A 485 -20.69 20.70 -12.58
N GLY A 486 -20.08 21.22 -13.65
CA GLY A 486 -19.96 22.65 -13.90
C GLY A 486 -21.32 23.36 -13.95
N VAL A 487 -22.22 22.87 -14.80
CA VAL A 487 -23.61 23.37 -14.93
C VAL A 487 -24.35 23.26 -13.60
N GLN A 488 -24.23 22.14 -12.89
CA GLN A 488 -24.88 21.92 -11.60
C GLN A 488 -24.46 22.98 -10.57
N ASN A 489 -23.16 23.23 -10.43
CA ASN A 489 -22.64 24.18 -9.45
C ASN A 489 -23.08 25.62 -9.78
N LEU A 490 -23.00 26.01 -11.06
CA LEU A 490 -23.47 27.32 -11.55
C LEU A 490 -24.99 27.47 -11.38
N TRP A 491 -25.76 26.43 -11.68
CA TRP A 491 -27.21 26.43 -11.53
C TRP A 491 -27.62 26.54 -10.06
N ILE A 492 -27.01 25.78 -9.14
CA ILE A 492 -27.29 25.88 -7.69
C ILE A 492 -27.04 27.31 -7.18
N TYR A 493 -25.93 27.92 -7.59
CA TYR A 493 -25.59 29.29 -7.22
C TYR A 493 -26.61 30.31 -7.76
N LEU A 494 -26.95 30.24 -9.04
CA LEU A 494 -27.89 31.17 -9.67
C LEU A 494 -29.36 30.92 -9.27
N GLU A 495 -29.72 29.70 -8.88
CA GLU A 495 -31.04 29.35 -8.35
C GLU A 495 -31.32 30.12 -7.06
N ALA A 496 -30.35 30.15 -6.15
CA ALA A 496 -30.44 30.91 -4.91
C ALA A 496 -30.63 32.43 -5.15
N VAL A 497 -30.10 32.95 -6.26
CA VAL A 497 -30.19 34.38 -6.62
C VAL A 497 -31.52 34.73 -7.31
N PHE A 498 -31.96 33.92 -8.28
CA PHE A 498 -33.05 34.29 -9.19
C PHE A 498 -34.43 33.69 -8.86
N VAL A 499 -34.53 32.65 -8.01
CA VAL A 499 -35.83 31.98 -7.73
C VAL A 499 -36.61 32.63 -6.59
N GLY A 500 -35.97 33.36 -5.67
CA GLY A 500 -36.63 33.84 -4.44
C GLY A 500 -36.31 35.27 -3.97
N GLY A 501 -35.56 36.06 -4.74
CA GLY A 501 -35.03 37.35 -4.27
C GLY A 501 -35.52 38.58 -5.02
N ASP A 502 -35.34 39.76 -4.42
CA ASP A 502 -35.61 41.06 -5.06
C ASP A 502 -34.70 41.32 -6.28
N ILE A 503 -33.56 40.64 -6.36
CA ILE A 503 -32.65 40.67 -7.52
C ILE A 503 -33.37 40.25 -8.80
N ALA A 504 -34.25 39.25 -8.73
CA ALA A 504 -35.02 38.81 -9.89
C ALA A 504 -35.96 39.90 -10.43
N LYS A 505 -36.45 40.79 -9.56
CA LYS A 505 -37.26 41.95 -9.95
C LYS A 505 -36.41 43.04 -10.61
N GLN A 506 -35.16 43.23 -10.16
CA GLN A 506 -34.24 44.23 -10.74
C GLN A 506 -33.62 43.76 -12.06
N MET A 507 -33.50 42.45 -12.28
CA MET A 507 -32.93 41.85 -13.50
C MET A 507 -33.93 40.89 -14.20
N PRO A 508 -35.05 41.41 -14.76
CA PRO A 508 -36.13 40.57 -15.27
C PRO A 508 -35.78 39.78 -16.54
N LYS A 509 -34.83 40.27 -17.36
CA LYS A 509 -34.39 39.57 -18.58
C LYS A 509 -33.60 38.32 -18.22
N GLU A 510 -32.66 38.45 -17.29
CA GLU A 510 -31.82 37.37 -16.78
C GLU A 510 -32.64 36.38 -15.94
N ALA A 511 -33.58 36.86 -15.12
CA ALA A 511 -34.49 36.00 -14.37
C ALA A 511 -35.35 35.13 -15.32
N LYS A 512 -35.90 35.72 -16.39
CA LYS A 512 -36.64 34.95 -17.42
C LYS A 512 -35.76 33.95 -18.16
N ARG A 513 -34.50 34.32 -18.43
CA ARG A 513 -33.51 33.40 -19.02
C ARG A 513 -33.22 32.24 -18.08
N PHE A 514 -32.95 32.51 -16.81
CA PHE A 514 -32.71 31.49 -15.79
C PHE A 514 -33.91 30.56 -15.62
N GLN A 515 -35.15 31.05 -15.65
CA GLN A 515 -36.35 30.19 -15.62
C GLN A 515 -36.42 29.19 -16.78
N ASN A 516 -35.93 29.57 -17.97
CA ASN A 516 -35.85 28.63 -19.09
C ASN A 516 -34.76 27.59 -18.86
N ILE A 517 -33.59 28.00 -18.32
CA ILE A 517 -32.49 27.10 -17.95
C ILE A 517 -32.96 26.11 -16.87
N ASP A 518 -33.66 26.59 -15.84
CA ASP A 518 -34.22 25.79 -14.75
C ASP A 518 -35.19 24.72 -15.25
N LYS A 519 -36.07 25.06 -16.20
CA LYS A 519 -36.95 24.08 -16.86
C LYS A 519 -36.17 23.03 -17.65
N SER A 520 -35.11 23.44 -18.37
CA SER A 520 -34.24 22.51 -19.09
C SER A 520 -33.48 21.60 -18.13
N TRP A 521 -32.97 22.14 -17.01
CA TRP A 521 -32.30 21.38 -15.96
C TRP A 521 -33.21 20.30 -15.38
N CYS A 522 -34.44 20.65 -14.98
CA CYS A 522 -35.40 19.69 -14.46
C CYS A 522 -35.71 18.55 -15.46
N LYS A 523 -35.79 18.86 -16.76
CA LYS A 523 -36.00 17.85 -17.82
C LYS A 523 -34.81 16.90 -17.96
N ILE A 524 -33.59 17.45 -18.00
CA ILE A 524 -32.35 16.66 -18.08
C ILE A 524 -32.23 15.74 -16.87
N MET A 525 -32.42 16.29 -15.66
CA MET A 525 -32.34 15.50 -14.42
C MET A 525 -33.43 14.42 -14.34
N GLN A 526 -34.62 14.67 -14.89
CA GLN A 526 -35.66 13.66 -14.97
C GLN A 526 -35.28 12.53 -15.95
N SER A 527 -34.81 12.85 -17.16
CA SER A 527 -34.34 11.86 -18.15
C SER A 527 -33.22 10.99 -17.58
N ALA A 528 -32.26 11.63 -16.92
CA ALA A 528 -31.12 10.99 -16.27
C ALA A 528 -31.50 10.04 -15.13
N ASN A 529 -32.57 10.36 -14.41
CA ASN A 529 -33.06 9.53 -13.31
C ASN A 529 -33.88 8.33 -13.84
N GLU A 530 -34.54 8.48 -15.00
CA GLU A 530 -35.20 7.36 -15.70
C GLU A 530 -34.18 6.36 -16.28
N HIS A 531 -33.01 6.83 -16.72
CA HIS A 531 -31.92 6.00 -17.26
C HIS A 531 -30.60 6.25 -16.52
N PRO A 532 -30.39 5.65 -15.34
CA PRO A 532 -29.29 6.02 -14.47
C PRO A 532 -27.94 5.42 -14.87
N ASN A 533 -27.86 4.49 -15.83
CA ASN A 533 -26.57 3.90 -16.25
C ASN A 533 -25.63 4.99 -16.79
N VAL A 534 -24.39 5.01 -16.31
CA VAL A 534 -23.43 6.09 -16.57
C VAL A 534 -23.14 6.25 -18.06
N ILE A 535 -22.87 5.16 -18.77
CA ILE A 535 -22.50 5.17 -20.18
C ILE A 535 -23.73 5.45 -21.05
N ALA A 536 -24.85 4.80 -20.78
CA ALA A 536 -26.09 5.03 -21.53
C ALA A 536 -26.53 6.49 -21.43
N CYS A 537 -26.50 7.07 -20.22
CA CYS A 537 -26.89 8.45 -19.95
C CYS A 537 -25.95 9.46 -20.62
N CYS A 538 -24.64 9.24 -20.61
CA CYS A 538 -23.69 10.21 -21.16
C CYS A 538 -23.44 10.07 -22.67
N VAL A 539 -23.50 8.84 -23.21
CA VAL A 539 -23.08 8.54 -24.59
C VAL A 539 -24.27 8.32 -25.52
N THR A 540 -25.33 7.66 -25.03
CA THR A 540 -26.49 7.29 -25.88
C THR A 540 -27.53 8.40 -25.93
N ASP A 541 -27.68 9.18 -24.86
CA ASP A 541 -28.61 10.32 -24.82
C ASP A 541 -27.93 11.59 -25.36
N GLU A 542 -28.15 11.86 -26.65
CA GLU A 542 -27.68 13.10 -27.30
C GLU A 542 -28.30 14.37 -26.68
N THR A 543 -29.40 14.27 -25.93
CA THR A 543 -30.04 15.44 -25.33
C THR A 543 -29.19 16.06 -24.23
N ILE A 544 -28.60 15.24 -23.35
CA ILE A 544 -27.73 15.72 -22.26
C ILE A 544 -26.46 16.34 -22.85
N ARG A 545 -25.85 15.65 -23.81
CA ARG A 545 -24.62 16.09 -24.47
C ARG A 545 -24.78 17.43 -25.19
N ASN A 546 -25.92 17.68 -25.84
CA ASN A 546 -26.15 18.91 -26.60
C ASN A 546 -26.70 20.05 -25.71
N LEU A 547 -27.50 19.74 -24.69
CA LEU A 547 -28.12 20.76 -23.85
C LEU A 547 -27.16 21.30 -22.77
N LEU A 548 -26.28 20.47 -22.20
CA LEU A 548 -25.33 20.92 -21.17
C LEU A 548 -24.44 22.07 -21.65
N PRO A 549 -23.75 22.01 -22.81
CA PRO A 549 -22.93 23.13 -23.29
C PRO A 549 -23.74 24.41 -23.53
N HIS A 550 -24.95 24.28 -24.09
CA HIS A 550 -25.83 25.44 -24.26
C HIS A 550 -26.23 26.05 -22.91
N MET A 551 -26.53 25.20 -21.90
CA MET A 551 -26.83 25.67 -20.55
C MET A 551 -25.63 26.34 -19.90
N THR A 552 -24.42 25.82 -20.07
CA THR A 552 -23.18 26.45 -19.61
C THR A 552 -23.08 27.87 -20.16
N GLU A 553 -23.20 28.04 -21.48
CA GLU A 553 -23.14 29.37 -22.12
C GLU A 553 -24.23 30.32 -21.56
N GLN A 554 -25.46 29.83 -21.41
CA GLN A 554 -26.55 30.66 -20.87
C GLN A 554 -26.35 31.02 -19.39
N LEU A 555 -25.82 30.10 -18.57
CA LEU A 555 -25.50 30.34 -17.16
C LEU A 555 -24.34 31.33 -17.02
N GLU A 556 -23.30 31.22 -17.85
CA GLU A 556 -22.17 32.17 -17.88
C GLU A 556 -22.63 33.58 -18.26
N LEU A 557 -23.55 33.71 -19.21
CA LEU A 557 -24.16 35.01 -19.55
C LEU A 557 -24.93 35.60 -18.37
N CYS A 558 -25.70 34.79 -17.65
CA CYS A 558 -26.38 35.22 -16.42
C CYS A 558 -25.37 35.64 -15.34
N GLN A 559 -24.30 34.87 -15.14
CA GLN A 559 -23.24 35.19 -14.19
C GLN A 559 -22.54 36.50 -14.54
N LYS A 560 -22.19 36.72 -15.81
CA LYS A 560 -21.55 37.96 -16.27
C LYS A 560 -22.45 39.18 -16.05
N SER A 561 -23.74 39.07 -16.38
CA SER A 561 -24.71 40.13 -16.09
C SER A 561 -24.85 40.37 -14.59
N LEU A 562 -24.83 39.31 -13.76
CA LEU A 562 -24.88 39.41 -12.31
C LEU A 562 -23.66 40.13 -11.75
N SER A 563 -22.44 39.78 -12.19
CA SER A 563 -21.21 40.47 -11.80
C SER A 563 -21.25 41.96 -12.17
N GLY A 564 -21.71 42.29 -13.39
CA GLY A 564 -21.90 43.68 -13.80
C GLY A 564 -22.92 44.43 -12.94
N TYR A 565 -24.01 43.77 -12.54
CA TYR A 565 -24.99 44.32 -11.60
C TYR A 565 -24.37 44.58 -10.22
N LEU A 566 -23.57 43.64 -9.68
CA LEU A 566 -22.89 43.82 -8.39
C LEU A 566 -21.90 45.00 -8.43
N GLU A 567 -21.11 45.15 -9.49
CA GLU A 567 -20.21 46.29 -9.66
C GLU A 567 -20.97 47.63 -9.75
N ALA A 568 -22.11 47.66 -10.43
CA ALA A 568 -22.96 48.85 -10.46
C ALA A 568 -23.49 49.23 -9.05
N LYS A 569 -23.83 48.24 -8.22
CA LYS A 569 -24.22 48.48 -6.82
C LYS A 569 -23.06 48.94 -5.95
N ARG A 570 -21.86 48.38 -6.15
CA ARG A 570 -20.62 48.82 -5.48
C ARG A 570 -20.27 50.27 -5.81
N ALA A 571 -20.46 50.70 -7.05
CA ALA A 571 -20.21 52.09 -7.45
C ALA A 571 -21.13 53.09 -6.72
N VAL A 572 -22.36 52.70 -6.38
CA VAL A 572 -23.31 53.56 -5.65
C VAL A 572 -22.98 53.60 -4.15
N PHE A 573 -22.65 52.46 -3.54
CA PHE A 573 -22.20 52.37 -2.16
C PHE A 573 -20.83 51.68 -2.07
N PRO A 574 -19.72 52.45 -2.10
CA PRO A 574 -18.37 51.92 -2.23
C PRO A 574 -17.92 50.93 -1.17
N ARG A 575 -18.56 50.91 0.00
CA ARG A 575 -18.23 49.96 1.08
C ARG A 575 -18.59 48.51 0.73
N PHE A 576 -19.49 48.29 -0.23
CA PHE A 576 -19.78 46.95 -0.76
C PHE A 576 -18.61 46.30 -1.50
N SER A 577 -17.58 47.07 -1.86
CA SER A 577 -16.34 46.53 -2.44
C SER A 577 -15.52 45.71 -1.44
N PHE A 578 -15.80 45.84 -0.14
CA PHE A 578 -15.14 45.11 0.95
C PHE A 578 -15.88 43.84 1.37
N VAL A 579 -17.08 43.62 0.82
CA VAL A 579 -17.92 42.46 1.09
C VAL A 579 -17.80 41.45 -0.06
N SER A 580 -17.82 40.16 0.26
CA SER A 580 -17.77 39.09 -0.74
C SER A 580 -19.04 39.07 -1.60
N ASP A 581 -18.95 38.56 -2.83
CA ASP A 581 -20.10 38.49 -3.75
C ASP A 581 -21.30 37.73 -3.15
N PRO A 582 -21.13 36.57 -2.45
CA PRO A 582 -22.25 35.89 -1.81
C PRO A 582 -22.92 36.70 -0.70
N ALA A 583 -22.13 37.36 0.17
CA ALA A 583 -22.68 38.18 1.25
C ALA A 583 -23.38 39.43 0.69
N LEU A 584 -22.84 40.03 -0.37
CA LEU A 584 -23.50 41.14 -1.06
C LEU A 584 -24.81 40.70 -1.71
N LEU A 585 -24.87 39.50 -2.28
CA LEU A 585 -26.11 38.95 -2.83
C LEU A 585 -27.15 38.67 -1.73
N GLU A 586 -26.74 38.28 -0.54
CA GLU A 586 -27.64 38.12 0.60
C GLU A 586 -28.26 39.46 1.03
N ILE A 587 -27.42 40.51 1.16
CA ILE A 587 -27.85 41.88 1.46
C ILE A 587 -28.84 42.38 0.40
N LEU A 588 -28.53 42.17 -0.89
CA LEU A 588 -29.37 42.63 -1.99
C LEU A 588 -30.61 41.76 -2.21
N GLY A 589 -30.55 40.48 -1.85
CA GLY A 589 -31.64 39.51 -1.99
C GLY A 589 -32.77 39.76 -0.99
N GLN A 590 -32.42 40.29 0.19
CA GLN A 590 -33.34 40.64 1.28
C GLN A 590 -33.63 42.16 1.34
N ALA A 591 -33.36 42.89 0.26
CA ALA A 591 -33.43 44.35 0.21
C ALA A 591 -34.80 44.97 0.55
N SER A 592 -35.88 44.20 0.44
CA SER A 592 -37.24 44.65 0.76
C SER A 592 -37.55 44.72 2.25
N ASP A 593 -36.78 44.06 3.12
CA ASP A 593 -36.96 44.11 4.56
C ASP A 593 -35.79 44.86 5.23
N SER A 594 -36.08 46.02 5.81
CA SER A 594 -35.10 46.86 6.49
C SER A 594 -34.51 46.21 7.76
N HIS A 595 -35.24 45.26 8.38
CA HIS A 595 -34.83 44.66 9.66
C HIS A 595 -33.84 43.49 9.49
N THR A 596 -33.90 42.77 8.37
CA THR A 596 -33.02 41.61 8.10
C THR A 596 -31.58 42.02 7.86
N ILE A 597 -31.37 43.24 7.33
CA ILE A 597 -30.04 43.78 6.99
C ILE A 597 -29.17 44.03 8.22
N GLN A 598 -29.75 44.09 9.43
CA GLN A 598 -28.99 44.29 10.68
C GLN A 598 -27.86 43.28 10.87
N ALA A 599 -28.06 42.02 10.47
CA ALA A 599 -27.03 40.97 10.55
C ALA A 599 -25.76 41.29 9.73
N HIS A 600 -25.89 42.16 8.72
CA HIS A 600 -24.82 42.53 7.79
C HIS A 600 -24.24 43.92 8.04
N LEU A 601 -24.78 44.73 8.96
CA LEU A 601 -24.33 46.11 9.18
C LEU A 601 -22.85 46.20 9.58
N LYS A 602 -22.39 45.26 10.41
CA LYS A 602 -20.98 45.17 10.83
C LYS A 602 -20.00 44.83 9.69
N SER A 603 -20.50 44.36 8.55
CA SER A 603 -19.67 44.13 7.36
C SER A 603 -19.37 45.42 6.58
N VAL A 604 -20.17 46.47 6.77
CA VAL A 604 -20.09 47.75 6.04
C VAL A 604 -19.88 48.96 6.94
N PHE A 605 -19.97 48.79 8.27
CA PHE A 605 -19.65 49.80 9.28
C PHE A 605 -18.66 49.21 10.29
N ASP A 606 -17.90 50.07 10.96
CA ASP A 606 -16.93 49.61 11.96
C ASP A 606 -17.62 48.96 13.16
N ASN A 607 -18.55 49.70 13.79
CA ASN A 607 -19.22 49.22 15.00
C ASN A 607 -20.70 49.61 15.10
N ILE A 608 -21.41 49.72 13.97
CA ILE A 608 -22.89 49.66 13.99
C ILE A 608 -23.29 48.19 13.92
N ASP A 609 -23.69 47.62 15.05
CA ASP A 609 -24.22 46.26 15.12
C ASP A 609 -25.71 46.25 14.78
N LYS A 610 -26.45 47.23 15.32
CA LYS A 610 -27.90 47.34 15.16
C LYS A 610 -28.34 48.79 14.98
N VAL A 611 -29.55 48.95 14.47
CA VAL A 611 -30.24 50.25 14.41
C VAL A 611 -31.58 50.15 15.13
N GLN A 612 -31.94 51.19 15.87
CA GLN A 612 -33.23 51.27 16.55
C GLN A 612 -34.30 51.72 15.57
N PHE A 613 -35.26 50.84 15.30
CA PHE A 613 -36.45 51.17 14.52
C PHE A 613 -37.58 51.73 15.40
N HIS A 614 -38.41 52.58 14.83
CA HIS A 614 -39.57 53.16 15.51
C HIS A 614 -40.71 52.14 15.62
N GLU A 615 -41.32 52.01 16.80
CA GLU A 615 -42.36 51.00 17.07
C GLU A 615 -43.59 51.08 16.15
N LYS A 616 -43.95 52.29 15.67
CA LYS A 616 -45.12 52.51 14.79
C LYS A 616 -44.76 52.68 13.31
N GLU A 617 -43.54 53.08 13.00
CA GLU A 617 -43.11 53.37 11.63
C GLU A 617 -41.99 52.39 11.30
N TYR A 618 -42.34 51.27 10.67
CA TYR A 618 -41.47 50.10 10.53
C TYR A 618 -40.07 50.45 10.01
N ASP A 619 -39.97 51.19 8.91
CA ASP A 619 -38.67 51.52 8.29
C ASP A 619 -37.94 52.72 8.90
N LYS A 620 -38.45 53.33 9.98
CA LYS A 620 -37.88 54.57 10.52
C LYS A 620 -36.80 54.28 11.54
N ILE A 621 -35.57 54.67 11.24
CA ILE A 621 -34.41 54.54 12.12
C ILE A 621 -34.30 55.78 13.03
N LEU A 622 -34.24 55.54 14.34
CA LEU A 622 -34.12 56.56 15.39
C LEU A 622 -32.69 56.68 15.92
N GLY A 623 -31.97 55.57 16.01
CA GLY A 623 -30.65 55.51 16.64
C GLY A 623 -29.82 54.34 16.13
N MET A 624 -28.55 54.33 16.51
CA MET A 624 -27.59 53.27 16.25
C MET A 624 -27.14 52.62 17.56
N GLU A 625 -26.84 51.33 17.52
CA GLU A 625 -26.38 50.53 18.65
C GLU A 625 -25.08 49.82 18.29
N SER A 626 -24.10 49.89 19.19
CA SER A 626 -22.80 49.23 19.03
C SER A 626 -22.81 47.76 19.45
N SER A 627 -21.75 47.02 19.10
CA SER A 627 -21.57 45.63 19.54
C SER A 627 -21.54 45.47 21.07
N GLU A 628 -21.15 46.53 21.79
CA GLU A 628 -21.07 46.57 23.25
C GLU A 628 -22.40 46.97 23.91
N GLY A 629 -23.42 47.30 23.10
CA GLY A 629 -24.74 47.76 23.54
C GLY A 629 -24.82 49.26 23.80
N GLU A 630 -23.83 50.07 23.38
CA GLU A 630 -23.91 51.52 23.48
C GLU A 630 -24.92 52.05 22.46
N GLN A 631 -25.87 52.88 22.91
CA GLN A 631 -26.94 53.41 22.06
C GLN A 631 -26.78 54.91 21.85
N VAL A 632 -26.81 55.34 20.58
CA VAL A 632 -26.70 56.74 20.18
C VAL A 632 -27.88 57.13 19.31
N GLN A 633 -28.65 58.12 19.74
CA GLN A 633 -29.79 58.65 18.97
C GLN A 633 -29.28 59.51 17.81
N LEU A 634 -29.89 59.35 16.63
CA LEU A 634 -29.55 60.15 15.46
C LEU A 634 -30.05 61.59 15.63
N SER A 635 -29.24 62.58 15.26
CA SER A 635 -29.64 64.00 15.24
C SER A 635 -30.88 64.21 14.36
N LYS A 636 -30.98 63.44 13.28
CA LYS A 636 -32.12 63.45 12.35
C LYS A 636 -32.53 62.00 12.07
N PRO A 637 -33.70 61.55 12.55
CA PRO A 637 -34.25 60.25 12.18
C PRO A 637 -34.38 60.11 10.66
N MET A 638 -34.22 58.89 10.15
CA MET A 638 -34.24 58.62 8.70
C MET A 638 -35.11 57.42 8.36
N MET A 639 -35.54 57.32 7.09
CA MET A 639 -36.34 56.21 6.58
C MET A 639 -35.44 55.25 5.78
N ALA A 640 -35.47 53.96 6.12
CA ALA A 640 -34.80 52.88 5.39
C ALA A 640 -35.68 52.39 4.22
N GLN A 641 -36.01 53.29 3.29
CA GLN A 641 -36.89 53.00 2.15
C GLN A 641 -36.14 53.06 0.82
N GLY A 642 -36.58 52.21 -0.13
CA GLY A 642 -35.98 52.11 -1.46
C GLY A 642 -34.80 51.15 -1.49
N ASN A 643 -33.90 51.32 -2.46
CA ASN A 643 -32.77 50.42 -2.62
C ASN A 643 -31.78 50.51 -1.44
N VAL A 644 -31.24 49.37 -1.04
CA VAL A 644 -30.35 49.24 0.13
C VAL A 644 -29.10 50.10 0.04
N GLU A 645 -28.46 50.16 -1.13
CA GLU A 645 -27.27 50.98 -1.34
C GLU A 645 -27.51 52.48 -1.09
N LEU A 646 -28.73 52.97 -1.34
CA LEU A 646 -29.05 54.39 -1.20
C LEU A 646 -29.27 54.76 0.26
N TRP A 647 -30.13 54.01 0.96
CA TRP A 647 -30.41 54.35 2.36
C TRP A 647 -29.23 54.02 3.28
N LEU A 648 -28.40 53.00 2.99
CA LEU A 648 -27.14 52.79 3.72
C LEU A 648 -26.17 53.97 3.53
N GLY A 649 -26.13 54.55 2.33
CA GLY A 649 -25.38 55.78 2.08
C GLY A 649 -25.91 57.00 2.85
N VAL A 650 -27.23 57.08 3.04
CA VAL A 650 -27.86 58.11 3.90
C VAL A 650 -27.55 57.85 5.37
N LEU A 651 -27.61 56.60 5.83
CA LEU A 651 -27.26 56.20 7.20
C LEU A 651 -25.82 56.57 7.53
N LEU A 652 -24.89 56.30 6.60
CA LEU A 652 -23.49 56.67 6.75
C LEU A 652 -23.32 58.19 6.97
N LYS A 653 -23.97 59.02 6.15
CA LYS A 653 -23.90 60.49 6.29
C LYS A 653 -24.59 60.98 7.57
N ALA A 654 -25.73 60.36 7.93
CA ALA A 654 -26.47 60.70 9.14
C ALA A 654 -25.69 60.35 10.41
N MET A 655 -25.01 59.20 10.43
CA MET A 655 -24.09 58.79 11.48
C MET A 655 -22.97 59.81 11.66
N GLN A 656 -22.24 60.14 10.58
CA GLN A 656 -21.13 61.09 10.64
C GLN A 656 -21.57 62.48 11.12
N ALA A 657 -22.74 62.96 10.66
CA ALA A 657 -23.32 64.22 11.10
C ALA A 657 -23.72 64.17 12.59
N THR A 658 -24.33 63.07 13.03
CA THR A 658 -24.74 62.88 14.43
C THR A 658 -23.52 62.88 15.35
N VAL A 659 -22.47 62.14 15.02
CA VAL A 659 -21.23 62.13 15.81
C VAL A 659 -20.60 63.52 15.86
N ASN A 660 -20.56 64.26 14.75
CA ASN A 660 -20.05 65.63 14.73
C ASN A 660 -20.90 66.58 15.61
N ASP A 661 -22.23 66.51 15.54
CA ASP A 661 -23.13 67.32 16.36
C ASP A 661 -22.93 67.04 17.86
N ILE A 662 -22.81 65.77 18.25
CA ILE A 662 -22.55 65.38 19.64
C ILE A 662 -21.16 65.87 20.09
N ILE A 663 -20.14 65.83 19.22
CA ILE A 663 -18.82 66.40 19.53
C ILE A 663 -18.94 67.91 19.77
N ARG A 664 -19.63 68.66 18.89
CA ARG A 664 -19.86 70.10 19.04
C ARG A 664 -20.51 70.42 20.39
N GLU A 665 -21.56 69.68 20.74
CA GLU A 665 -22.25 69.84 22.02
C GLU A 665 -21.33 69.52 23.20
N SER A 666 -20.59 68.40 23.14
CA SER A 666 -19.70 67.96 24.22
C SER A 666 -18.61 68.99 24.53
N VAL A 667 -18.00 69.59 23.50
CA VAL A 667 -16.94 70.60 23.65
C VAL A 667 -17.48 71.85 24.34
N SER A 668 -18.70 72.28 24.00
CA SER A 668 -19.32 73.45 24.63
C SER A 668 -19.64 73.23 26.11
N ARG A 669 -20.07 72.01 26.49
CA ARG A 669 -20.47 71.69 27.87
C ARG A 669 -19.33 71.19 28.77
N MET A 670 -18.15 70.89 28.21
CA MET A 670 -17.04 70.26 28.95
C MET A 670 -16.60 71.05 30.19
N ASN A 671 -16.68 72.38 30.16
CA ASN A 671 -16.31 73.24 31.29
C ASN A 671 -17.48 73.52 32.27
N ASP A 672 -18.71 73.17 31.90
CA ASP A 672 -19.93 73.54 32.64
C ASP A 672 -20.40 72.46 33.62
N MET A 673 -19.81 71.25 33.56
CA MET A 673 -20.22 70.11 34.39
C MET A 673 -19.05 69.34 35.01
N PRO A 674 -19.27 68.63 36.13
CA PRO A 674 -18.26 67.75 36.70
C PRO A 674 -17.85 66.64 35.73
N LEU A 675 -16.57 66.26 35.77
CA LEU A 675 -15.98 65.26 34.86
C LEU A 675 -16.76 63.94 34.83
N GLN A 676 -17.13 63.39 36.00
CA GLN A 676 -17.86 62.12 36.04
C GLN A 676 -19.22 62.23 35.33
N LYS A 677 -19.98 63.30 35.58
CA LYS A 677 -21.27 63.54 34.93
C LYS A 677 -21.13 63.70 33.41
N PHE A 678 -20.06 64.37 32.96
CA PHE A 678 -19.75 64.48 31.54
C PHE A 678 -19.50 63.10 30.91
N LEU A 679 -18.70 62.27 31.57
CA LEU A 679 -18.41 60.93 31.06
C LEU A 679 -19.64 60.03 31.08
N ASP A 680 -20.55 60.16 32.05
CA ASP A 680 -21.79 59.37 32.10
C ASP A 680 -22.81 59.78 31.02
N GLU A 681 -22.88 61.08 30.66
CA GLU A 681 -23.86 61.62 29.70
C GLU A 681 -23.49 61.35 28.23
N TYR A 682 -22.19 61.28 27.91
CA TYR A 682 -21.72 61.14 26.53
C TYR A 682 -21.21 59.72 26.20
N PRO A 683 -21.34 59.28 24.92
CA PRO A 683 -20.78 58.01 24.46
C PRO A 683 -19.26 57.93 24.68
N ALA A 684 -18.71 56.72 24.83
CA ALA A 684 -17.32 56.45 25.14
C ALA A 684 -16.34 57.14 24.18
N GLN A 685 -16.62 57.07 22.88
CA GLN A 685 -15.82 57.73 21.83
C GLN A 685 -15.75 59.26 22.03
N ILE A 686 -16.89 59.89 22.33
CA ILE A 686 -16.97 61.35 22.51
C ILE A 686 -16.37 61.76 23.86
N GLY A 687 -16.60 60.98 24.92
CA GLY A 687 -15.99 61.22 26.23
C GLY A 687 -14.47 61.20 26.14
N LEU A 688 -13.89 60.25 25.41
CA LEU A 688 -12.44 60.17 25.15
C LEU A 688 -11.95 61.37 24.34
N LEU A 689 -12.63 61.71 23.25
CA LEU A 689 -12.25 62.84 22.40
C LEU A 689 -12.33 64.17 23.15
N GLY A 690 -13.37 64.37 23.98
CA GLY A 690 -13.51 65.52 24.85
C GLY A 690 -12.33 65.66 25.81
N LEU A 691 -11.94 64.57 26.48
CA LEU A 691 -10.74 64.56 27.32
C LEU A 691 -9.44 64.86 26.54
N GLN A 692 -9.31 64.38 25.31
CA GLN A 692 -8.14 64.66 24.45
C GLN A 692 -8.07 66.14 24.02
N ILE A 693 -9.21 66.74 23.68
CA ILE A 693 -9.32 68.18 23.37
C ILE A 693 -9.03 69.01 24.63
N GLY A 694 -9.60 68.62 25.77
CA GLY A 694 -9.36 69.26 27.07
C GLY A 694 -7.89 69.21 27.47
N TRP A 695 -7.24 68.05 27.35
CA TRP A 695 -5.80 67.89 27.59
C TRP A 695 -4.97 68.78 26.67
N THR A 696 -5.25 68.78 25.36
CA THR A 696 -4.53 69.61 24.37
C THR A 696 -4.59 71.09 24.75
N THR A 697 -5.80 71.58 25.07
CA THR A 697 -6.05 72.98 25.44
C THR A 697 -5.32 73.34 26.75
N MET A 698 -5.48 72.53 27.79
CA MET A 698 -4.84 72.74 29.10
C MET A 698 -3.31 72.74 29.00
N SER A 699 -2.74 71.80 28.24
CA SER A 699 -1.30 71.68 28.06
C SER A 699 -0.72 72.84 27.28
N GLU A 700 -1.36 73.26 26.18
CA GLU A 700 -0.89 74.37 25.36
C GLU A 700 -0.96 75.72 26.12
N GLU A 701 -2.07 75.98 26.84
CA GLU A 701 -2.19 77.13 27.73
C GLU A 701 -1.09 77.14 28.80
N ALA A 702 -0.79 75.99 29.40
CA ALA A 702 0.26 75.86 30.40
C ALA A 702 1.65 76.14 29.82
N ILE A 703 1.95 75.65 28.61
CA ILE A 703 3.22 75.89 27.92
C ILE A 703 3.39 77.38 27.61
N ILE A 704 2.34 78.05 27.10
CA ILE A 704 2.38 79.48 26.79
C ILE A 704 2.54 80.31 28.08
N ALA A 705 1.75 80.01 29.11
CA ALA A 705 1.80 80.70 30.38
C ALA A 705 3.09 80.43 31.17
N SER A 706 3.80 79.32 30.90
CA SER A 706 5.08 78.99 31.53
C SER A 706 6.18 80.02 31.29
N LYS A 707 6.03 80.83 30.21
CA LYS A 707 6.92 81.97 29.91
C LYS A 707 6.87 83.02 31.01
N GLN A 708 5.71 83.19 31.66
CA GLN A 708 5.46 84.18 32.70
C GLN A 708 5.48 83.56 34.10
N ASP A 709 4.88 82.37 34.28
CA ASP A 709 4.82 81.65 35.56
C ASP A 709 5.38 80.23 35.46
N LYS A 710 6.57 80.02 36.04
CA LYS A 710 7.25 78.72 36.08
C LYS A 710 6.48 77.64 36.84
N LYS A 711 5.56 78.00 37.75
CA LYS A 711 4.76 77.04 38.53
C LYS A 711 3.54 76.52 37.75
N ARG A 712 3.12 77.21 36.68
CA ARG A 712 1.91 76.87 35.91
C ARG A 712 1.96 75.46 35.31
N MET A 713 3.12 75.04 34.82
CA MET A 713 3.35 73.69 34.29
C MET A 713 3.16 72.62 35.37
N ALA A 714 3.74 72.80 36.57
CA ALA A 714 3.59 71.86 37.68
C ALA A 714 2.14 71.80 38.19
N ALA A 715 1.45 72.94 38.29
CA ALA A 715 0.04 72.98 38.67
C ALA A 715 -0.88 72.26 37.66
N THR A 716 -0.58 72.39 36.37
CA THR A 716 -1.35 71.70 35.31
C THR A 716 -1.07 70.19 35.32
N LEU A 717 0.16 69.77 35.59
CA LEU A 717 0.50 68.35 35.78
C LEU A 717 -0.28 67.74 36.95
N GLN A 718 -0.39 68.47 38.07
CA GLN A 718 -1.23 68.04 39.20
C GLN A 718 -2.70 67.90 38.77
N ARG A 719 -3.25 68.88 38.05
CA ARG A 719 -4.63 68.81 37.55
C ARG A 719 -4.87 67.61 36.61
N ILE A 720 -3.93 67.30 35.71
CA ILE A 720 -4.01 66.09 34.86
C ILE A 720 -3.96 64.82 35.71
N THR A 721 -3.13 64.81 36.76
CA THR A 721 -3.03 63.69 37.70
C THR A 721 -4.32 63.52 38.52
N ASP A 722 -4.97 64.60 38.92
CA ASP A 722 -6.25 64.58 39.64
C ASP A 722 -7.39 64.03 38.76
N ILE A 723 -7.41 64.38 37.47
CA ILE A 723 -8.33 63.79 36.48
C ILE A 723 -8.12 62.28 36.42
N LEU A 724 -6.88 61.81 36.28
CA LEU A 724 -6.57 60.38 36.25
C LEU A 724 -7.00 59.66 37.55
N ASN A 725 -6.71 60.23 38.72
CA ASN A 725 -7.10 59.67 40.00
C ASN A 725 -8.62 59.56 40.13
N THR A 726 -9.36 60.56 39.62
CA THR A 726 -10.83 60.52 39.57
C THR A 726 -11.33 59.33 38.73
N LEU A 727 -10.73 59.08 37.56
CA LEU A 727 -11.09 57.93 36.72
C LEU A 727 -10.79 56.60 37.43
N ILE A 728 -9.62 56.49 38.07
CA ILE A 728 -9.22 55.30 38.83
C ILE A 728 -10.20 55.06 39.98
N GLU A 729 -10.63 56.10 40.70
CA GLU A 729 -11.59 55.98 41.78
C GLU A 729 -12.92 55.37 41.29
N VAL A 730 -13.41 55.79 40.11
CA VAL A 730 -14.65 55.24 39.54
C VAL A 730 -14.53 53.73 39.26
N THR A 731 -13.34 53.24 38.86
CA THR A 731 -13.13 51.80 38.62
C THR A 731 -13.18 50.92 39.88
N THR A 732 -13.10 51.53 41.07
CA THR A 732 -13.27 50.79 42.34
C THR A 732 -14.74 50.49 42.67
N ARG A 733 -15.68 51.12 41.96
CA ARG A 733 -17.14 50.93 42.12
C ARG A 733 -17.64 49.75 41.27
N GLU A 734 -18.87 49.30 41.51
CA GLU A 734 -19.53 48.34 40.63
C GLU A 734 -19.96 49.05 39.33
N LEU A 735 -19.39 48.60 38.20
CA LEU A 735 -19.62 49.15 36.86
C LEU A 735 -20.21 48.07 35.95
N THR A 736 -21.02 48.49 34.97
CA THR A 736 -21.45 47.59 33.89
C THR A 736 -20.25 47.16 33.06
N LYS A 737 -20.41 46.10 32.25
CA LYS A 737 -19.33 45.62 31.36
C LYS A 737 -18.87 46.72 30.39
N MET A 738 -19.81 47.47 29.82
CA MET A 738 -19.51 48.58 28.91
C MET A 738 -18.80 49.72 29.64
N ASP A 739 -19.32 50.16 30.78
CA ASP A 739 -18.71 51.25 31.55
C ASP A 739 -17.29 50.89 31.99
N ARG A 740 -17.06 49.63 32.38
CA ARG A 740 -15.72 49.16 32.74
C ARG A 740 -14.73 49.31 31.57
N VAL A 741 -15.10 48.84 30.38
CA VAL A 741 -14.28 48.98 29.16
C VAL A 741 -14.04 50.46 28.83
N LYS A 742 -15.07 51.30 28.93
CA LYS A 742 -15.00 52.75 28.75
C LYS A 742 -13.97 53.37 29.69
N TYR A 743 -14.07 53.14 31.00
CA TYR A 743 -13.14 53.73 31.97
C TYR A 743 -11.72 53.17 31.84
N GLU A 744 -11.53 51.88 31.57
CA GLU A 744 -10.21 51.29 31.28
C GLU A 744 -9.54 51.94 30.06
N THR A 745 -10.34 52.18 29.02
CA THR A 745 -9.90 52.88 27.80
C THR A 745 -9.50 54.33 28.08
N LEU A 746 -10.33 55.07 28.82
CA LEU A 746 -10.04 56.46 29.22
C LEU A 746 -8.75 56.52 30.06
N ILE A 747 -8.60 55.62 31.04
CA ILE A 747 -7.41 55.55 31.91
C ILE A 747 -6.15 55.30 31.09
N THR A 748 -6.19 54.37 30.13
CA THR A 748 -5.03 54.04 29.28
C THR A 748 -4.48 55.28 28.58
N ILE A 749 -5.35 56.09 28.00
CA ILE A 749 -4.97 57.33 27.31
C ILE A 749 -4.56 58.43 28.30
N GLN A 750 -5.24 58.57 29.44
CA GLN A 750 -4.89 59.58 30.45
C GLN A 750 -3.54 59.31 31.13
N VAL A 751 -3.16 58.03 31.33
CA VAL A 751 -1.82 57.67 31.81
C VAL A 751 -0.75 58.16 30.83
N HIS A 752 -0.94 57.90 29.53
CA HIS A 752 -0.02 58.39 28.50
C HIS A 752 0.07 59.93 28.50
N HIS A 753 -1.07 60.63 28.52
CA HIS A 753 -1.12 62.10 28.59
C HIS A 753 -0.39 62.68 29.81
N ARG A 754 -0.56 62.08 30.99
CA ARG A 754 0.17 62.47 32.21
C ARG A 754 1.67 62.29 32.01
N ASP A 755 2.10 61.13 31.52
CA ASP A 755 3.51 60.79 31.35
C ASP A 755 4.19 61.68 30.29
N VAL A 756 3.49 62.00 29.20
CA VAL A 756 3.93 62.96 28.19
C VAL A 756 4.07 64.34 28.80
N PHE A 757 3.06 64.82 29.54
CA PHE A 757 3.11 66.16 30.12
C PHE A 757 4.19 66.27 31.21
N GLU A 758 4.41 65.22 32.01
CA GLU A 758 5.52 65.16 32.96
C GLU A 758 6.88 65.27 32.26
N LYS A 759 7.05 64.61 31.10
CA LYS A 759 8.26 64.76 30.28
C LYS A 759 8.44 66.19 29.77
N LEU A 760 7.37 66.86 29.35
CA LEU A 760 7.42 68.27 28.91
C LEU A 760 7.83 69.21 30.06
N VAL A 761 7.33 68.96 31.28
CA VAL A 761 7.72 69.69 32.49
C VAL A 761 9.21 69.49 32.78
N LYS A 762 9.69 68.24 32.74
CA LYS A 762 11.10 67.87 32.96
C LYS A 762 12.04 68.44 31.89
N ALA A 763 11.58 68.49 30.63
CA ALA A 763 12.32 69.07 29.51
C ALA A 763 12.28 70.61 29.49
N HIS A 764 11.53 71.25 30.40
CA HIS A 764 11.38 72.70 30.50
C HIS A 764 10.91 73.35 29.18
N VAL A 765 9.96 72.72 28.50
CA VAL A 765 9.37 73.24 27.26
C VAL A 765 8.61 74.54 27.54
N LYS A 766 8.85 75.56 26.73
CA LYS A 766 8.27 76.93 26.88
C LYS A 766 7.62 77.48 25.62
N SER A 767 7.62 76.74 24.52
CA SER A 767 6.99 77.15 23.27
C SER A 767 6.03 76.09 22.78
N ALA A 768 4.88 76.51 22.26
CA ALA A 768 3.96 75.63 21.54
C ALA A 768 4.56 75.17 20.19
N ASP A 769 5.63 75.81 19.72
CA ASP A 769 6.38 75.40 18.52
C ASP A 769 7.53 74.42 18.84
N ASP A 770 7.67 74.00 20.10
CA ASP A 770 8.71 73.05 20.49
C ASP A 770 8.41 71.65 19.95
N PHE A 771 9.41 71.00 19.36
CA PHE A 771 9.26 69.67 18.77
C PHE A 771 8.75 68.63 19.78
N GLU A 772 9.14 68.71 21.05
CA GLU A 772 8.68 67.76 22.07
C GLU A 772 7.15 67.79 22.28
N TRP A 773 6.54 68.95 22.05
CA TRP A 773 5.09 69.12 22.02
C TRP A 773 4.49 68.79 20.65
N LEU A 774 5.08 69.33 19.58
CA LEU A 774 4.57 69.16 18.21
C LEU A 774 4.54 67.68 17.78
N LYS A 775 5.45 66.84 18.29
CA LYS A 775 5.48 65.41 17.96
C LYS A 775 4.30 64.61 18.54
N GLN A 776 3.59 65.16 19.51
CA GLN A 776 2.40 64.55 20.10
C GLN A 776 1.19 64.79 19.20
N MET A 777 0.22 63.88 19.26
CA MET A 777 -1.06 64.03 18.59
C MET A 777 -1.96 64.97 19.40
N ARG A 778 -2.41 66.05 18.77
CA ARG A 778 -3.12 67.17 19.41
C ARG A 778 -4.49 67.33 18.78
N PHE A 779 -5.50 67.57 19.60
CA PHE A 779 -6.89 67.61 19.16
C PHE A 779 -7.47 69.01 19.35
N TYR A 780 -7.97 69.59 18.25
CA TYR A 780 -8.47 70.95 18.22
C TYR A 780 -9.90 70.96 17.68
N TRP A 781 -10.85 71.41 18.50
CA TRP A 781 -12.15 71.79 17.96
C TRP A 781 -12.02 73.17 17.29
N ARG A 782 -12.33 73.25 15.99
CA ARG A 782 -12.29 74.50 15.22
C ARG A 782 -13.71 74.94 14.88
N GLU A 783 -14.25 75.88 15.65
CA GLU A 783 -15.61 76.41 15.46
C GLU A 783 -15.85 76.94 14.04
N THR A 784 -14.85 77.57 13.42
CA THR A 784 -14.96 78.12 12.05
C THR A 784 -15.15 77.05 10.97
N LYS A 785 -14.65 75.83 11.21
CA LYS A 785 -14.76 74.70 10.27
C LYS A 785 -15.81 73.68 10.73
N ASP A 786 -16.37 73.88 11.92
CA ASP A 786 -17.30 72.97 12.56
C ASP A 786 -16.80 71.51 12.56
N ALA A 787 -15.53 71.35 12.91
CA ALA A 787 -14.84 70.08 12.83
C ALA A 787 -13.72 69.96 13.86
N CYS A 788 -13.50 68.74 14.34
CA CYS A 788 -12.30 68.39 15.08
C CYS A 788 -11.13 68.18 14.10
N ILE A 789 -10.04 68.89 14.36
CA ILE A 789 -8.77 68.78 13.64
C ILE A 789 -7.77 68.07 14.55
N VAL A 790 -7.20 66.98 14.05
CA VAL A 790 -6.14 66.23 14.70
C VAL A 790 -4.81 66.63 14.07
N SER A 791 -3.94 67.26 14.85
CA SER A 791 -2.64 67.75 14.41
C SER A 791 -1.51 66.90 14.98
N ILE A 792 -0.61 66.44 14.12
CA ILE A 792 0.60 65.71 14.52
C ILE A 792 1.78 66.25 13.72
N THR A 793 2.82 66.70 14.41
CA THR A 793 3.89 67.51 13.82
C THR A 793 3.32 68.72 13.06
N ASN A 794 3.53 68.78 11.74
CA ASN A 794 3.08 69.86 10.86
C ASN A 794 1.90 69.46 9.97
N PHE A 795 1.28 68.31 10.23
CA PHE A 795 0.18 67.79 9.43
C PHE A 795 -1.14 67.83 10.21
N ASP A 796 -2.16 68.39 9.56
CA ASP A 796 -3.52 68.49 10.08
C ASP A 796 -4.42 67.50 9.36
N PHE A 797 -5.14 66.69 10.14
CA PHE A 797 -6.13 65.73 9.67
C PHE A 797 -7.51 66.12 10.17
N ARG A 798 -8.54 65.96 9.34
CA ARG A 798 -9.92 66.11 9.78
C ARG A 798 -10.39 64.81 10.42
N TYR A 799 -10.95 64.88 11.62
CA TYR A 799 -11.60 63.74 12.25
C TYR A 799 -12.84 63.32 11.44
N GLN A 800 -12.89 62.07 10.98
CA GLN A 800 -13.90 61.62 10.00
C GLN A 800 -15.26 61.24 10.61
N CYS A 801 -15.37 61.24 11.95
CA CYS A 801 -16.64 61.04 12.66
C CYS A 801 -17.33 59.70 12.36
N GLU A 802 -16.58 58.64 12.04
CA GLU A 802 -17.13 57.28 12.04
C GLU A 802 -17.53 56.87 13.46
N TYR A 803 -18.66 56.15 13.61
CA TYR A 803 -19.06 55.61 14.88
C TYR A 803 -18.25 54.36 15.20
N LEU A 804 -17.40 54.47 16.22
CA LEU A 804 -16.48 53.41 16.64
C LEU A 804 -17.03 52.61 17.82
N GLY A 805 -18.05 53.12 18.53
CA GLY A 805 -18.56 52.52 19.77
C GLY A 805 -17.54 52.49 20.92
N CYS A 806 -17.76 51.61 21.89
CA CYS A 806 -16.92 51.50 23.08
C CYS A 806 -15.79 50.49 22.87
N THR A 807 -14.74 50.89 22.14
CA THR A 807 -13.61 50.01 21.83
C THR A 807 -12.38 50.26 22.67
N ASP A 808 -11.65 49.18 22.96
CA ASP A 808 -10.33 49.25 23.60
C ASP A 808 -9.31 50.06 22.79
N ARG A 809 -8.37 50.67 23.52
CA ARG A 809 -7.25 51.45 22.99
C ARG A 809 -5.92 50.75 23.27
N LEU A 810 -5.00 50.86 22.32
CA LEU A 810 -3.65 50.33 22.47
C LEU A 810 -2.86 51.16 23.50
N VAL A 811 -2.06 50.49 24.33
CA VAL A 811 -1.12 51.18 25.22
C VAL A 811 -0.04 51.88 24.39
N ILE A 812 0.03 53.21 24.50
CA ILE A 812 0.93 54.02 23.69
C ILE A 812 2.34 53.98 24.28
N THR A 813 3.27 53.35 23.54
CA THR A 813 4.70 53.30 23.87
C THR A 813 5.49 54.29 23.00
N PRO A 814 6.76 54.62 23.35
CA PRO A 814 7.61 55.44 22.48
C PRO A 814 7.77 54.90 21.05
N LEU A 815 7.64 53.58 20.85
CA LEU A 815 7.67 52.96 19.52
C LEU A 815 6.37 53.28 18.75
N THR A 816 5.24 53.26 19.44
CA THR A 816 3.91 53.61 18.90
C THR A 816 3.87 55.07 18.48
N ASP A 817 4.37 55.99 19.31
CA ASP A 817 4.50 57.42 18.96
C ASP A 817 5.31 57.63 17.69
N ARG A 818 6.46 56.95 17.58
CA ARG A 818 7.30 57.00 16.36
C ARG A 818 6.57 56.46 15.14
N CYS A 819 5.77 55.41 15.31
CA CYS A 819 4.93 54.87 14.24
C CYS A 819 3.88 55.89 13.80
N TYR A 820 3.17 56.53 14.74
CA TYR A 820 2.16 57.56 14.44
C TYR A 820 2.74 58.75 13.69
N ILE A 821 3.89 59.26 14.14
CA ILE A 821 4.59 60.35 13.45
C ILE A 821 4.94 59.95 12.01
N THR A 822 5.52 58.76 11.82
CA THR A 822 5.95 58.29 10.49
C THR A 822 4.77 58.08 9.55
N LEU A 823 3.70 57.44 10.04
CA LEU A 823 2.48 57.19 9.27
C LEU A 823 1.79 58.51 8.91
N ALA A 824 1.67 59.43 9.87
CA ALA A 824 1.08 60.74 9.60
C ALA A 824 1.88 61.56 8.59
N GLN A 825 3.22 61.53 8.66
CA GLN A 825 4.08 62.16 7.67
C GLN A 825 3.88 61.56 6.28
N ALA A 826 3.85 60.22 6.17
CA ALA A 826 3.63 59.52 4.90
C ALA A 826 2.27 59.91 4.29
N MET A 827 1.20 59.89 5.08
CA MET A 827 -0.12 60.29 4.63
C MET A 827 -0.21 61.76 4.23
N GLY A 828 0.45 62.64 4.97
CA GLY A 828 0.59 64.05 4.64
C GLY A 828 1.30 64.29 3.31
N MET A 829 2.21 63.39 2.93
CA MET A 829 2.87 63.36 1.62
C MET A 829 2.07 62.64 0.53
N SER A 830 0.82 62.24 0.82
CA SER A 830 -0.04 61.42 -0.07
C SER A 830 0.56 60.06 -0.43
N LEU A 831 1.30 59.46 0.50
CA LEU A 831 1.86 58.11 0.41
C LEU A 831 1.19 57.17 1.42
N GLY A 832 1.28 55.86 1.17
CA GLY A 832 0.93 54.82 2.14
C GLY A 832 2.06 54.56 3.15
N GLY A 833 1.72 53.90 4.25
CA GLY A 833 2.67 53.45 5.27
C GLY A 833 2.90 51.95 5.23
N SER A 834 4.16 51.51 5.39
CA SER A 834 4.52 50.09 5.46
C SER A 834 5.29 49.77 6.75
N PRO A 835 4.60 49.62 7.90
CA PRO A 835 5.24 49.19 9.13
C PRO A 835 5.74 47.74 8.99
N ALA A 836 7.05 47.54 9.11
CA ALA A 836 7.70 46.23 8.99
C ALA A 836 8.30 45.77 10.33
N GLY A 837 8.20 44.47 10.61
CA GLY A 837 8.72 43.87 11.85
C GLY A 837 8.22 42.43 12.06
N PRO A 838 8.76 41.71 13.06
CA PRO A 838 8.39 40.33 13.37
C PRO A 838 6.88 40.10 13.56
N ALA A 839 6.42 38.86 13.44
CA ALA A 839 5.04 38.50 13.73
C ALA A 839 4.68 38.84 15.19
N GLY A 840 3.44 39.28 15.43
CA GLY A 840 2.94 39.57 16.79
C GLY A 840 3.42 40.89 17.43
N THR A 841 4.16 41.76 16.72
CA THR A 841 4.65 43.03 17.29
C THR A 841 3.66 44.20 17.20
N GLY A 842 2.36 43.94 17.04
CA GLY A 842 1.31 44.98 17.03
C GLY A 842 1.30 45.92 15.82
N LYS A 843 1.80 45.48 14.65
CA LYS A 843 1.83 46.29 13.42
C LYS A 843 0.43 46.73 12.98
N THR A 844 -0.44 45.75 12.74
CA THR A 844 -1.84 45.96 12.32
C THR A 844 -2.62 46.74 13.36
N GLU A 845 -2.42 46.43 14.65
CA GLU A 845 -3.10 47.11 15.76
C GLU A 845 -2.67 48.57 15.92
N SER A 846 -1.41 48.91 15.61
CA SER A 846 -0.94 50.31 15.59
C SER A 846 -1.63 51.12 14.48
N VAL A 847 -1.83 50.53 13.30
CA VAL A 847 -2.54 51.19 12.19
C VAL A 847 -4.03 51.37 12.52
N LYS A 848 -4.67 50.35 13.10
CA LYS A 848 -6.06 50.43 13.56
C LYS A 848 -6.24 51.51 14.63
N ASP A 849 -5.38 51.56 15.64
CA ASP A 849 -5.52 52.55 16.71
C ASP A 849 -5.30 53.99 16.19
N LEU A 850 -4.36 54.20 15.25
CA LEU A 850 -4.22 55.48 14.55
C LEU A 850 -5.49 55.86 13.78
N GLY A 851 -6.09 54.91 13.05
CA GLY A 851 -7.36 55.14 12.35
C GLY A 851 -8.50 55.54 13.29
N LYS A 852 -8.63 54.83 14.42
CA LYS A 852 -9.59 55.18 15.48
C LYS A 852 -9.32 56.58 16.07
N ASN A 853 -8.06 57.00 16.20
CA ASN A 853 -7.70 58.36 16.63
C ASN A 853 -8.08 59.44 15.62
N LEU A 854 -8.22 59.10 14.35
CA LEU A 854 -8.73 59.99 13.30
C LEU A 854 -10.23 59.81 13.03
N GLY A 855 -10.92 58.95 13.79
CA GLY A 855 -12.33 58.67 13.60
C GLY A 855 -12.62 58.02 12.25
N LYS A 856 -11.70 57.20 11.75
CA LYS A 856 -11.77 56.51 10.47
C LYS A 856 -12.00 55.03 10.64
N TRP A 857 -12.73 54.45 9.68
CA TRP A 857 -12.85 53.01 9.53
C TRP A 857 -11.61 52.44 8.85
N VAL A 858 -10.97 51.47 9.50
CA VAL A 858 -9.79 50.75 8.97
C VAL A 858 -10.21 49.33 8.64
N VAL A 859 -10.22 49.00 7.35
CA VAL A 859 -10.54 47.65 6.87
C VAL A 859 -9.25 46.85 6.75
N VAL A 860 -9.21 45.70 7.42
CA VAL A 860 -8.05 44.79 7.37
C VAL A 860 -8.30 43.68 6.36
N PHE A 861 -7.36 43.51 5.43
CA PHE A 861 -7.38 42.45 4.43
C PHE A 861 -6.23 41.49 4.69
N ASN A 862 -6.55 40.21 4.93
CA ASN A 862 -5.53 39.16 5.05
C ASN A 862 -5.15 38.69 3.64
N CYS A 863 -3.90 38.92 3.24
CA CYS A 863 -3.44 38.56 1.91
C CYS A 863 -3.06 37.08 1.82
N SER A 864 -3.40 36.46 0.70
CA SER A 864 -3.04 35.06 0.38
C SER A 864 -2.52 34.95 -1.06
N ASP A 865 -1.96 33.79 -1.37
CA ASP A 865 -1.55 33.38 -2.72
C ASP A 865 -2.74 33.27 -3.69
N GLN A 866 -3.95 33.02 -3.17
CA GLN A 866 -5.19 32.94 -3.95
C GLN A 866 -5.78 34.31 -4.32
N MET A 867 -5.20 35.43 -3.86
CA MET A 867 -5.70 36.77 -4.21
C MET A 867 -5.39 37.13 -5.66
N ASP A 868 -6.41 37.59 -6.39
CA ASP A 868 -6.27 38.01 -7.77
C ASP A 868 -6.16 39.54 -7.91
N TYR A 869 -5.57 39.99 -9.02
CA TYR A 869 -5.40 41.42 -9.29
C TYR A 869 -6.75 42.15 -9.51
N ARG A 870 -7.82 41.42 -9.84
CA ARG A 870 -9.16 42.00 -10.03
C ARG A 870 -9.83 42.27 -8.69
N GLY A 871 -9.75 41.32 -7.75
CA GLY A 871 -10.20 41.50 -6.37
C GLY A 871 -9.47 42.64 -5.66
N LEU A 872 -8.14 42.72 -5.81
CA LEU A 872 -7.36 43.86 -5.30
C LEU A 872 -7.77 45.18 -5.96
N GLY A 873 -7.94 45.19 -7.28
CA GLY A 873 -8.44 46.35 -8.02
C GLY A 873 -9.79 46.85 -7.49
N ARG A 874 -10.73 45.94 -7.22
CA ARG A 874 -12.02 46.25 -6.59
C ARG A 874 -11.86 46.88 -5.21
N ILE A 875 -11.00 46.32 -4.37
CA ILE A 875 -10.72 46.87 -3.03
C ILE A 875 -10.14 48.29 -3.14
N TYR A 876 -9.16 48.51 -4.01
CA TYR A 876 -8.55 49.83 -4.20
C TYR A 876 -9.56 50.88 -4.72
N LYS A 877 -10.45 50.51 -5.64
CA LYS A 877 -11.56 51.38 -6.08
C LYS A 877 -12.48 51.71 -4.90
N GLY A 878 -12.87 50.71 -4.12
CA GLY A 878 -13.68 50.89 -2.90
C GLY A 878 -13.03 51.81 -1.87
N LEU A 879 -11.73 51.66 -1.60
CA LEU A 879 -10.97 52.52 -0.68
C LEU A 879 -10.90 53.96 -1.21
N ALA A 880 -10.58 54.13 -2.50
CA ALA A 880 -10.49 55.44 -3.14
C ALA A 880 -11.81 56.22 -3.07
N GLN A 881 -12.95 55.56 -3.30
CA GLN A 881 -14.26 56.20 -3.27
C GLN A 881 -14.79 56.41 -1.84
N SER A 882 -14.60 55.44 -0.94
CA SER A 882 -15.11 55.53 0.44
C SER A 882 -14.30 56.48 1.33
N GLY A 883 -13.00 56.66 1.07
CA GLY A 883 -12.09 57.37 1.95
C GLY A 883 -11.73 56.61 3.24
N ALA A 884 -12.07 55.31 3.30
CA ALA A 884 -11.63 54.41 4.35
C ALA A 884 -10.14 54.09 4.20
N TRP A 885 -9.55 53.49 5.25
CA TRP A 885 -8.18 53.01 5.22
C TRP A 885 -8.11 51.51 4.99
N GLY A 886 -7.16 51.09 4.17
CA GLY A 886 -6.92 49.67 3.89
C GLY A 886 -5.62 49.19 4.53
N CYS A 887 -5.70 48.23 5.45
CA CYS A 887 -4.53 47.58 6.02
C CYS A 887 -4.39 46.17 5.42
N PHE A 888 -3.40 45.97 4.56
CA PHE A 888 -3.13 44.69 3.91
C PHE A 888 -2.12 43.90 4.75
N ASP A 889 -2.62 42.96 5.55
CA ASP A 889 -1.79 42.09 6.38
C ASP A 889 -1.23 40.93 5.55
N GLU A 890 -0.03 40.45 5.92
CA GLU A 890 0.71 39.41 5.20
C GLU A 890 0.88 39.67 3.68
N PHE A 891 1.01 40.94 3.29
CA PHE A 891 1.12 41.38 1.88
C PHE A 891 2.21 40.65 1.07
N ASN A 892 3.24 40.13 1.73
CA ASN A 892 4.31 39.33 1.13
C ASN A 892 3.89 37.92 0.67
N ARG A 893 2.65 37.48 0.94
CA ARG A 893 2.10 36.20 0.47
C ARG A 893 1.48 36.25 -0.93
N ILE A 894 1.28 37.46 -1.48
CA ILE A 894 0.72 37.65 -2.82
C ILE A 894 1.76 37.20 -3.86
N GLU A 895 1.31 36.49 -4.90
CA GLU A 895 2.20 36.08 -5.99
C GLU A 895 2.82 37.28 -6.72
N LEU A 896 4.10 37.13 -7.14
CA LEU A 896 4.85 38.20 -7.80
C LEU A 896 4.17 38.82 -9.03
N PRO A 897 3.51 38.05 -9.93
CA PRO A 897 2.81 38.63 -11.07
C PRO A 897 1.64 39.52 -10.65
N VAL A 898 0.86 39.09 -9.64
CA VAL A 898 -0.26 39.86 -9.10
C VAL A 898 0.24 41.11 -8.38
N LEU A 899 1.34 41.00 -7.62
CA LEU A 899 1.98 42.12 -6.95
C LEU A 899 2.40 43.22 -7.92
N SER A 900 2.95 42.86 -9.09
CA SER A 900 3.34 43.82 -10.12
C SER A 900 2.15 44.65 -10.61
N VAL A 901 1.00 44.01 -10.83
CA VAL A 901 -0.22 44.69 -11.27
C VAL A 901 -0.81 45.53 -10.14
N ALA A 902 -0.83 45.00 -8.91
CA ALA A 902 -1.31 45.72 -7.73
C ALA A 902 -0.49 47.00 -7.46
N ALA A 903 0.82 46.96 -7.66
CA ALA A 903 1.69 48.13 -7.56
C ALA A 903 1.32 49.24 -8.56
N GLN A 904 0.94 48.86 -9.79
CA GLN A 904 0.46 49.82 -10.79
C GLN A 904 -0.92 50.39 -10.41
N GLN A 905 -1.82 49.55 -9.91
CA GLN A 905 -3.16 49.94 -9.45
C GLN A 905 -3.07 50.95 -8.29
N ILE A 906 -2.31 50.66 -7.24
CA ILE A 906 -2.16 51.56 -6.09
C ILE A 906 -1.39 52.84 -6.47
N GLY A 907 -0.39 52.72 -7.37
CA GLY A 907 0.35 53.87 -7.90
C GLY A 907 -0.55 54.87 -8.62
N CYS A 908 -1.58 54.38 -9.33
CA CYS A 908 -2.60 55.23 -9.96
C CYS A 908 -3.40 56.04 -8.92
N VAL A 909 -3.86 55.39 -7.84
CA VAL A 909 -4.60 56.04 -6.74
C VAL A 909 -3.74 57.08 -6.04
N PHE A 910 -2.50 56.75 -5.67
CA PHE A 910 -1.59 57.70 -5.01
C PHE A 910 -1.22 58.89 -5.90
N SER A 911 -1.04 58.66 -7.21
CA SER A 911 -0.79 59.75 -8.15
C SER A 911 -1.99 60.70 -8.22
N ALA A 912 -3.21 60.16 -8.32
CA ALA A 912 -4.43 60.95 -8.31
C ALA A 912 -4.61 61.74 -6.99
N LYS A 913 -4.28 61.13 -5.85
CA LYS A 913 -4.30 61.78 -4.53
C LYS A 913 -3.28 62.91 -4.44
N LYS A 914 -2.04 62.66 -4.89
CA LYS A 914 -0.96 63.66 -4.92
C LYS A 914 -1.30 64.87 -5.80
N GLU A 915 -1.97 64.63 -6.92
CA GLU A 915 -2.46 65.67 -7.84
C GLU A 915 -3.76 66.34 -7.36
N ARG A 916 -4.37 65.86 -6.26
CA ARG A 916 -5.63 66.36 -5.68
C ARG A 916 -6.79 66.35 -6.69
N LYS A 917 -6.87 65.29 -7.50
CA LYS A 917 -7.97 65.09 -8.45
C LYS A 917 -9.26 64.67 -7.71
N ALA A 918 -10.42 65.13 -8.19
CA ALA A 918 -11.72 64.68 -7.70
C ALA A 918 -12.15 63.33 -8.31
N THR A 919 -11.71 63.05 -9.54
CA THR A 919 -11.95 61.81 -10.27
C THR A 919 -10.70 61.39 -11.03
N PHE A 920 -10.51 60.10 -11.24
CA PHE A 920 -9.37 59.58 -12.01
C PHE A 920 -9.76 58.32 -12.78
N VAL A 921 -8.98 57.99 -13.81
CA VAL A 921 -9.17 56.76 -14.59
C VAL A 921 -8.32 55.66 -13.97
N PHE A 922 -8.95 54.57 -13.54
CA PHE A 922 -8.28 53.41 -12.96
C PHE A 922 -7.66 52.53 -14.07
N THR A 923 -6.86 51.52 -13.70
CA THR A 923 -6.11 50.70 -14.66
C THR A 923 -6.98 49.87 -15.61
N ASP A 924 -8.24 49.63 -15.25
CA ASP A 924 -9.25 48.94 -16.07
C ASP A 924 -9.98 49.89 -17.05
N GLY A 925 -9.68 51.20 -17.02
CA GLY A 925 -10.30 52.22 -17.85
C GLY A 925 -11.55 52.86 -17.25
N GLU A 926 -12.01 52.41 -16.09
CA GLU A 926 -13.17 53.00 -15.42
C GLU A 926 -12.82 54.35 -14.77
N THR A 927 -13.75 55.30 -14.80
CA THR A 927 -13.60 56.58 -14.09
C THR A 927 -14.16 56.45 -12.67
N VAL A 928 -13.31 56.72 -11.69
CA VAL A 928 -13.58 56.51 -10.26
C VAL A 928 -13.48 57.84 -9.51
N GLU A 929 -14.41 58.10 -8.60
CA GLU A 929 -14.36 59.24 -7.68
C GLU A 929 -13.29 59.02 -6.61
N LEU A 930 -12.57 60.08 -6.25
CA LEU A 930 -11.51 60.03 -5.24
C LEU A 930 -11.89 60.86 -4.02
N ASN A 931 -12.00 60.18 -2.88
CA ASN A 931 -12.03 60.81 -1.58
C ASN A 931 -10.57 61.04 -1.10
N PRO A 932 -10.13 62.29 -0.88
CA PRO A 932 -8.75 62.61 -0.49
C PRO A 932 -8.33 62.00 0.86
N GLU A 933 -9.31 61.56 1.64
CA GLU A 933 -9.15 60.97 2.96
C GLU A 933 -8.70 59.50 2.95
N VAL A 934 -8.65 58.85 1.78
CA VAL A 934 -8.13 57.47 1.61
C VAL A 934 -6.69 57.34 2.14
N GLY A 935 -6.35 56.21 2.75
CA GLY A 935 -5.04 56.00 3.39
C GLY A 935 -4.55 54.57 3.28
#